data_AF-A9WFX2-F1
#
_entry.id   AF-A9WFX2-F1
#
_cell.length_a   1.000
_cell.length_b   1.000
_cell.length_c   1.000
_cell.angle_alpha   90.00
_cell.angle_beta   90.00
_cell.angle_gamma   90.00
#
_symmetry.space_group_name_H-M   'P 1'
#
loop_
_entity.id
_entity.type
_entity.pdbx_description
1 polymer ?
#
loop_
_entity_poly.entity_id
_entity_poly.type
_entity_poly.pdbx_seq_one_letter_code
_entity_poly.pdbx_strand_id
1 'polypeptide(L)'
;MRTLTPLTAVAAIDDATRTALAAYWITSVEELVATARATNTGLGSGLAALAQVLGRSEDDVRAMVMAALDVVPDASSFSVDVAMEPVGTGAIFDDLPEVDATAFSPPVGLPAEVAPLLNLPPPVSQGPRNTCVAFSIAAMVQILSKDPTDLSEQFIYWISKDRDRIPGDVGTNPLVAMRAVAELGVCREETWPYRPEPVDNQNPGHERPSPAAFQEAKQRRLAAVEQLPARDVQQIKAALAAGRPVLIGLMIGEHWTSSGQVRRIGRVRRALPGEQRLGGHAMCALGYRDDPTAPGGGYFIVRNSWGSDWASENPDGPGYCYVPYQLIFDEGLAALVATGVIIEQPEPVAPVLGKAAPDELTAILTEMQALRSRLDALIERVQALAGVQSAVSVADTEAVPVAPAEPAVPVVTGYSGPLILVADDQSPDELYPNGIDGRRGEPLLRIDAKRASELAQHSEDPKDLHALHKTRNEAEEKHFGVVAEVDQEDLAQARWALVVSATDDVRLIEALWPLIEHRAQQQGIVLPAVNFRQGETCAEWAGRYADPKQPWEQRAPVLVHRPGERVNAWLARHGTMAGPVKPSQGVPFYLLIAARPGPLAENDRAFISFNFQYELDIFWGVGRLCFTDERGHHRYADYRTYAQRLVDYERRAAREIRLRREIVYFGTRHDLDKSTERSALELVTPLAKWHERGLPQKQGFAKRLLLAGDATRSNLELALRDGNQPPAILFSATHGLGLPATDRELIPYQGALVTQDWTGFGGIKREHWFAAEDLPTNLSLEGMVALIFACYGAGCPQQDEFIFDPEKGRPIIAPFTFVAQLPQQMLLRGALGVVGHVERAWTYGFSMDGARGQTQSFEDVIGRLVTGKRLGSATDQFNIIQAARSLTLAEELENIKFGKQPEPRELSTLWMARNDARNYMLLGDPAARLAI
;
A
#
# COMPACT_ATOMS: atom_id res chain seq x y z
N MET A 1 26.69 8.42 -8.94
CA MET A 1 26.19 8.68 -10.30
C MET A 1 26.33 7.39 -11.08
N ARG A 2 25.20 6.81 -11.49
CA ARG A 2 25.17 5.49 -12.13
C ARG A 2 25.58 5.61 -13.59
N THR A 3 26.57 4.83 -14.02
CA THR A 3 26.92 4.72 -15.44
C THR A 3 25.85 3.89 -16.14
N LEU A 4 25.17 4.48 -17.12
CA LEU A 4 24.15 3.77 -17.91
C LEU A 4 24.81 2.80 -18.89
N THR A 5 24.24 1.61 -19.03
CA THR A 5 24.76 0.54 -19.90
C THR A 5 24.31 0.78 -21.34
N PRO A 6 25.21 0.98 -22.31
CA PRO A 6 24.82 1.31 -23.67
C PRO A 6 24.11 0.12 -24.36
N LEU A 7 23.10 0.41 -25.18
CA LEU A 7 22.36 -0.62 -25.93
C LEU A 7 23.24 -1.45 -26.90
N THR A 8 24.42 -0.97 -27.26
CA THR A 8 25.41 -1.73 -28.06
C THR A 8 25.96 -2.95 -27.32
N ALA A 9 25.81 -3.02 -26.00
CA ALA A 9 26.22 -4.18 -25.21
C ALA A 9 25.26 -5.38 -25.38
N VAL A 10 24.07 -5.18 -25.95
CA VAL A 10 23.05 -6.22 -26.12
C VAL A 10 23.04 -6.70 -27.58
N ALA A 11 23.55 -7.91 -27.82
CA ALA A 11 23.66 -8.48 -29.17
C ALA A 11 22.31 -8.67 -29.88
N ALA A 12 21.22 -8.83 -29.13
CA ALA A 12 19.86 -8.97 -29.66
C ALA A 12 19.28 -7.65 -30.22
N ILE A 13 19.94 -6.51 -29.99
CA ILE A 13 19.50 -5.19 -30.45
C ILE A 13 20.39 -4.77 -31.63
N ASP A 14 19.81 -4.60 -32.81
CA ASP A 14 20.52 -4.18 -34.02
C ASP A 14 20.61 -2.64 -34.15
N ASP A 15 21.39 -2.14 -35.13
CA ASP A 15 21.57 -0.69 -35.36
C ASP A 15 20.27 0.03 -35.74
N ALA A 16 19.38 -0.64 -36.47
CA ALA A 16 18.10 -0.08 -36.85
C ALA A 16 17.20 0.14 -35.62
N THR A 17 17.17 -0.85 -34.71
CA THR A 17 16.44 -0.79 -33.44
C THR A 17 17.03 0.29 -32.53
N ARG A 18 18.36 0.36 -32.41
CA ARG A 18 19.02 1.45 -31.67
C ARG A 18 18.65 2.83 -32.21
N THR A 19 18.62 2.98 -33.53
CA THR A 19 18.27 4.27 -34.17
C THR A 19 16.82 4.66 -33.87
N ALA A 20 15.89 3.72 -33.93
CA ALA A 20 14.49 3.96 -33.59
C ALA A 20 14.30 4.35 -32.11
N LEU A 21 14.99 3.65 -31.19
CA LEU A 21 14.96 3.95 -29.76
C LEU A 21 15.60 5.31 -29.43
N ALA A 22 16.70 5.66 -30.10
CA ALA A 22 17.39 6.93 -29.91
C ALA A 22 16.51 8.15 -30.25
N ALA A 23 15.55 8.01 -31.18
CA ALA A 23 14.58 9.07 -31.48
C ALA A 23 13.68 9.43 -30.27
N TYR A 24 13.51 8.49 -29.33
CA TYR A 24 12.81 8.67 -28.05
C TYR A 24 13.77 8.88 -26.88
N TRP A 25 15.05 9.15 -27.15
CA TRP A 25 16.12 9.25 -26.18
C TRP A 25 16.36 8.00 -25.32
N ILE A 26 15.96 6.83 -25.84
CA ILE A 26 16.22 5.54 -25.22
C ILE A 26 17.55 5.02 -25.78
N THR A 27 18.60 5.17 -24.99
CA THR A 27 19.99 4.97 -25.39
C THR A 27 20.72 3.93 -24.55
N SER A 28 20.14 3.55 -23.41
CA SER A 28 20.68 2.58 -22.48
C SER A 28 19.74 1.40 -22.23
N VAL A 29 20.30 0.32 -21.69
CA VAL A 29 19.55 -0.86 -21.26
C VAL A 29 18.55 -0.49 -20.17
N GLU A 30 18.95 0.34 -19.21
CA GLU A 30 18.09 0.79 -18.10
C GLU A 30 16.88 1.58 -18.62
N GLU A 31 17.09 2.44 -19.62
CA GLU A 31 16.01 3.19 -20.27
C GLU A 31 15.04 2.28 -21.03
N LEU A 32 15.57 1.29 -21.75
CA LEU A 32 14.77 0.31 -22.48
C LEU A 32 13.90 -0.52 -21.52
N VAL A 33 14.51 -1.08 -20.47
CA VAL A 33 13.81 -1.93 -19.49
C VAL A 33 12.78 -1.11 -18.72
N ALA A 34 13.13 0.09 -18.22
CA ALA A 34 12.20 0.96 -17.51
C ALA A 34 11.01 1.35 -18.39
N THR A 35 11.26 1.66 -19.66
CA THR A 35 10.21 1.98 -20.62
C THR A 35 9.31 0.77 -20.90
N ALA A 36 9.88 -0.42 -21.10
CA ALA A 36 9.09 -1.62 -21.33
C ALA A 36 8.16 -1.97 -20.14
N ARG A 37 8.66 -1.77 -18.92
CA ARG A 37 7.91 -2.02 -17.67
C ARG A 37 6.81 -1.00 -17.39
N ALA A 38 6.98 0.25 -17.83
CA ALA A 38 6.06 1.33 -17.53
C ALA A 38 4.62 1.01 -17.98
N THR A 39 3.65 1.60 -17.29
CA THR A 39 2.25 1.60 -17.74
C THR A 39 2.13 2.41 -19.03
N ASN A 40 1.21 1.99 -19.89
CA ASN A 40 0.78 2.78 -21.05
C ASN A 40 -0.74 2.71 -21.11
N THR A 41 -1.42 3.83 -20.90
CA THR A 41 -2.88 3.84 -20.74
C THR A 41 -3.59 3.43 -22.04
N GLY A 42 -3.07 3.80 -23.21
CA GLY A 42 -3.68 3.49 -24.50
C GLY A 42 -3.45 2.06 -25.00
N LEU A 43 -2.29 1.46 -24.68
CA LEU A 43 -1.87 0.15 -25.19
C LEU A 43 -1.74 -0.93 -24.10
N GLY A 44 -1.83 -0.56 -22.84
CA GLY A 44 -1.71 -1.42 -21.66
C GLY A 44 -0.31 -1.43 -21.03
N SER A 45 0.75 -1.50 -21.84
CA SER A 45 2.14 -1.55 -21.37
C SER A 45 3.09 -0.76 -22.27
N GLY A 46 4.18 -0.28 -21.69
CA GLY A 46 5.27 0.33 -22.46
C GLY A 46 5.95 -0.67 -23.40
N LEU A 47 5.93 -1.97 -23.08
CA LEU A 47 6.34 -3.04 -23.98
C LEU A 47 5.54 -3.03 -25.29
N ALA A 48 4.21 -2.94 -25.20
CA ALA A 48 3.34 -2.85 -26.38
C ALA A 48 3.61 -1.56 -27.19
N ALA A 49 3.87 -0.45 -26.50
CA ALA A 49 4.23 0.81 -27.14
C ALA A 49 5.57 0.71 -27.88
N LEU A 50 6.57 0.06 -27.29
CA LEU A 50 7.86 -0.22 -27.93
C LEU A 50 7.70 -1.16 -29.13
N ALA A 51 6.87 -2.20 -29.02
CA ALA A 51 6.56 -3.10 -30.15
C ALA A 51 5.99 -2.32 -31.35
N GLN A 52 5.08 -1.38 -31.09
CA GLN A 52 4.54 -0.49 -32.13
C GLN A 52 5.62 0.44 -32.71
N VAL A 53 6.45 1.08 -31.88
CA VAL A 53 7.54 1.97 -32.34
C VAL A 53 8.55 1.22 -33.19
N LEU A 54 8.87 -0.02 -32.81
CA LEU A 54 9.86 -0.84 -33.50
C LEU A 54 9.29 -1.59 -34.70
N GLY A 55 7.96 -1.63 -34.87
CA GLY A 55 7.29 -2.42 -35.91
C GLY A 55 7.51 -3.93 -35.75
N ARG A 56 7.56 -4.42 -34.51
CA ARG A 56 7.83 -5.83 -34.14
C ARG A 56 6.69 -6.40 -33.29
N SER A 57 6.68 -7.71 -33.08
CA SER A 57 5.74 -8.32 -32.13
C SER A 57 6.13 -8.01 -30.68
N GLU A 58 5.16 -8.05 -29.75
CA GLU A 58 5.45 -7.90 -28.31
C GLU A 58 6.41 -8.97 -27.80
N ASP A 59 6.31 -10.20 -28.31
CA ASP A 59 7.22 -11.31 -27.96
C ASP A 59 8.66 -11.04 -28.41
N ASP A 60 8.86 -10.46 -29.60
CA ASP A 60 10.20 -10.09 -30.08
C ASP A 60 10.82 -9.00 -29.19
N VAL A 61 10.04 -7.97 -28.84
CA VAL A 61 10.52 -6.89 -27.96
C VAL A 61 10.75 -7.41 -26.54
N ARG A 62 9.89 -8.28 -26.04
CA ARG A 62 10.06 -8.97 -24.74
C ARG A 62 11.38 -9.73 -24.72
N ALA A 63 11.67 -10.51 -25.77
CA ALA A 63 12.93 -11.24 -25.88
C ALA A 63 14.15 -10.30 -25.89
N MET A 64 14.06 -9.15 -26.56
CA MET A 64 15.12 -8.11 -26.53
C MET A 64 15.30 -7.52 -25.14
N VAL A 65 14.21 -7.18 -24.44
CA VAL A 65 14.25 -6.67 -23.07
C VAL A 65 14.88 -7.70 -22.14
N MET A 66 14.47 -8.97 -22.24
CA MET A 66 15.04 -10.04 -21.43
C MET A 66 16.53 -10.26 -21.71
N ALA A 67 16.95 -10.27 -22.98
CA ALA A 67 18.36 -10.35 -23.35
C ALA A 67 19.18 -9.14 -22.86
N ALA A 68 18.56 -7.97 -22.73
CA ALA A 68 19.22 -6.79 -22.20
C ALA A 68 19.55 -6.93 -20.72
N LEU A 69 18.73 -7.64 -19.95
CA LEU A 69 18.96 -7.87 -18.51
C LEU A 69 20.20 -8.72 -18.24
N ASP A 70 20.52 -9.66 -19.12
CA ASP A 70 21.70 -10.55 -18.97
C ASP A 70 23.03 -9.78 -18.97
N VAL A 71 23.02 -8.53 -19.43
CA VAL A 71 24.20 -7.68 -19.59
C VAL A 71 24.36 -6.69 -18.44
N VAL A 72 23.37 -6.57 -17.54
CA VAL A 72 23.39 -5.60 -16.43
C VAL A 72 23.75 -6.29 -15.11
N PRO A 73 24.77 -5.82 -14.37
CA PRO A 73 25.26 -6.49 -13.16
C PRO A 73 24.23 -6.64 -12.03
N ASP A 74 23.25 -5.73 -11.95
CA ASP A 74 22.23 -5.68 -10.89
C ASP A 74 20.81 -5.69 -11.48
N ALA A 75 20.34 -6.87 -11.90
CA ALA A 75 18.96 -7.07 -12.34
C ALA A 75 17.90 -6.84 -11.24
N SER A 76 18.33 -6.66 -9.98
CA SER A 76 17.50 -6.25 -8.84
C SER A 76 16.99 -4.81 -8.94
N SER A 77 17.66 -3.95 -9.71
CA SER A 77 17.39 -2.52 -9.76
C SER A 77 16.21 -2.12 -10.65
N PHE A 78 15.65 -3.01 -11.46
CA PHE A 78 14.61 -2.60 -12.43
C PHE A 78 13.24 -2.39 -11.80
N SER A 79 13.18 -2.44 -10.48
CA SER A 79 12.00 -2.34 -9.67
C SER A 79 11.29 -1.02 -10.04
N VAL A 80 10.10 -1.10 -10.67
CA VAL A 80 9.22 0.04 -11.04
C VAL A 80 9.08 1.01 -9.88
N ASP A 81 9.70 2.18 -9.94
CA ASP A 81 9.69 3.12 -8.82
C ASP A 81 8.24 3.51 -8.48
N VAL A 82 7.89 3.50 -7.19
CA VAL A 82 6.50 3.67 -6.72
C VAL A 82 5.94 5.02 -7.06
N ALA A 83 4.68 5.04 -7.52
CA ALA A 83 3.95 6.28 -7.77
C ALA A 83 4.19 7.30 -6.65
N MET A 84 4.66 8.47 -7.08
CA MET A 84 4.60 9.67 -6.28
C MET A 84 3.16 9.94 -5.85
N GLU A 85 3.02 10.69 -4.76
CA GLU A 85 1.78 11.40 -4.49
C GLU A 85 1.31 12.10 -5.78
N PRO A 86 -0.01 12.24 -6.01
CA PRO A 86 -0.53 12.92 -7.18
C PRO A 86 0.21 14.24 -7.37
N VAL A 87 0.90 14.40 -8.49
CA VAL A 87 1.62 15.63 -8.78
C VAL A 87 0.71 16.57 -9.53
N GLY A 88 0.62 17.82 -9.07
CA GLY A 88 -0.15 18.82 -9.77
C GLY A 88 0.44 19.22 -11.12
N THR A 89 -0.44 19.40 -12.10
CA THR A 89 -0.17 20.02 -13.41
C THR A 89 -1.09 21.22 -13.56
N GLY A 90 -0.52 22.43 -13.64
CA GLY A 90 -1.32 23.65 -13.51
C GLY A 90 -0.97 24.77 -14.48
N ALA A 91 -0.27 24.50 -15.57
CA ALA A 91 0.02 25.53 -16.55
C ALA A 91 -1.08 25.57 -17.62
N ILE A 92 -1.73 26.72 -17.77
CA ILE A 92 -2.77 26.97 -18.76
C ILE A 92 -2.18 27.83 -19.87
N PHE A 93 -2.30 27.37 -21.13
CA PHE A 93 -1.63 28.00 -22.28
C PHE A 93 -2.57 28.62 -23.31
N ASP A 94 -3.89 28.44 -23.16
CA ASP A 94 -4.90 28.74 -24.19
C ASP A 94 -4.92 30.21 -24.67
N ASP A 95 -4.52 31.15 -23.81
CA ASP A 95 -4.55 32.59 -24.09
C ASP A 95 -3.15 33.22 -24.30
N LEU A 96 -2.10 32.41 -24.52
CA LEU A 96 -0.77 32.96 -24.81
C LEU A 96 -0.72 33.54 -26.24
N PRO A 97 -0.27 34.80 -26.42
CA PRO A 97 -0.08 35.36 -27.75
C PRO A 97 0.93 34.53 -28.56
N GLU A 98 0.65 34.31 -29.84
CA GLU A 98 1.64 33.78 -30.76
C GLU A 98 2.74 34.82 -30.99
N VAL A 99 3.99 34.39 -30.80
CA VAL A 99 5.17 35.21 -31.06
C VAL A 99 5.78 34.76 -32.39
N ASP A 100 5.82 35.68 -33.37
CA ASP A 100 6.43 35.42 -34.66
C ASP A 100 7.95 35.26 -34.51
N ALA A 101 8.46 34.04 -34.73
CA ALA A 101 9.88 33.73 -34.65
C ALA A 101 10.73 34.55 -35.63
N THR A 102 10.15 35.01 -36.76
CA THR A 102 10.87 35.83 -37.74
C THR A 102 11.17 37.24 -37.23
N ALA A 103 10.52 37.69 -36.15
CA ALA A 103 10.81 38.94 -35.48
C ALA A 103 12.14 38.92 -34.71
N PHE A 104 12.75 37.73 -34.52
CA PHE A 104 14.00 37.58 -33.78
C PHE A 104 15.16 37.26 -34.73
N SER A 105 16.31 37.89 -34.50
CA SER A 105 17.52 37.58 -35.26
C SER A 105 18.12 36.24 -34.79
N PRO A 106 18.59 35.37 -35.70
CA PRO A 106 19.25 34.13 -35.33
C PRO A 106 20.48 34.40 -34.46
N PRO A 107 20.56 33.83 -33.24
CA PRO A 107 21.74 33.96 -32.40
C PRO A 107 22.97 33.35 -33.07
N VAL A 108 24.14 33.98 -32.90
CA VAL A 108 25.42 33.49 -33.44
C VAL A 108 26.44 33.35 -32.31
N GLY A 109 27.29 32.32 -32.39
CA GLY A 109 28.40 32.13 -31.45
C GLY A 109 28.00 31.76 -30.02
N LEU A 110 26.86 31.08 -29.83
CA LEU A 110 26.45 30.58 -28.52
C LEU A 110 27.45 29.51 -28.02
N PRO A 111 27.76 29.48 -26.71
CA PRO A 111 28.59 28.42 -26.13
C PRO A 111 27.91 27.05 -26.29
N ALA A 112 28.70 25.98 -26.26
CA ALA A 112 28.18 24.61 -26.35
C ALA A 112 27.46 24.17 -25.06
N GLU A 113 27.75 24.83 -23.93
CA GLU A 113 27.09 24.58 -22.66
C GLU A 113 26.94 25.86 -21.82
N VAL A 114 25.89 25.89 -21.01
CA VAL A 114 25.68 26.84 -19.92
C VAL A 114 25.24 26.02 -18.71
N ALA A 115 26.07 25.98 -17.66
CA ALA A 115 25.71 25.36 -16.38
C ALA A 115 24.55 26.10 -15.71
N PRO A 116 23.82 25.48 -14.75
CA PRO A 116 22.75 26.13 -14.01
C PRO A 116 23.15 27.52 -13.47
N LEU A 117 22.37 28.56 -13.82
CA LEU A 117 22.70 29.97 -13.56
C LEU A 117 22.95 30.33 -12.08
N LEU A 118 22.33 29.60 -11.15
CA LEU A 118 22.50 29.76 -9.71
C LEU A 118 22.27 28.41 -9.02
N ASN A 119 23.06 28.12 -7.99
CA ASN A 119 22.81 26.97 -7.13
C ASN A 119 21.68 27.28 -6.14
N LEU A 120 20.46 26.90 -6.49
CA LEU A 120 19.29 27.01 -5.62
C LEU A 120 19.25 25.82 -4.63
N PRO A 121 18.62 25.99 -3.45
CA PRO A 121 18.33 24.84 -2.57
C PRO A 121 17.51 23.78 -3.33
N PRO A 122 17.48 22.52 -2.86
CA PRO A 122 16.65 21.48 -3.46
C PRO A 122 15.21 21.95 -3.66
N PRO A 123 14.54 21.59 -4.77
CA PRO A 123 13.17 22.02 -5.02
C PRO A 123 12.22 21.46 -3.98
N VAL A 124 11.31 22.31 -3.51
CA VAL A 124 10.19 21.91 -2.66
C VAL A 124 9.08 21.31 -3.52
N SER A 125 8.29 20.40 -2.96
CA SER A 125 7.18 19.77 -3.67
C SER A 125 5.93 20.65 -3.64
N GLN A 126 5.32 20.86 -4.80
CA GLN A 126 4.00 21.49 -4.93
C GLN A 126 2.85 20.57 -4.43
N GLY A 127 3.14 19.31 -4.13
CA GLY A 127 2.12 18.32 -3.74
C GLY A 127 1.02 18.13 -4.80
N PRO A 128 -0.24 17.87 -4.38
CA PRO A 128 -1.35 17.62 -5.31
C PRO A 128 -1.92 18.88 -5.98
N ARG A 129 -1.44 20.08 -5.61
CA ARG A 129 -1.98 21.34 -6.12
C ARG A 129 -1.35 21.75 -7.44
N ASN A 130 -2.13 22.45 -8.25
CA ASN A 130 -1.76 22.85 -9.61
C ASN A 130 -0.97 24.18 -9.65
N THR A 131 0.12 24.27 -8.87
CA THR A 131 0.87 25.52 -8.64
C THR A 131 2.23 25.62 -9.35
N CYS A 132 2.54 24.74 -10.31
CA CYS A 132 3.84 24.68 -11.00
C CYS A 132 4.35 26.03 -11.57
N VAL A 133 3.43 26.89 -12.03
CA VAL A 133 3.74 28.23 -12.51
C VAL A 133 4.34 29.11 -11.40
N ALA A 134 3.78 29.06 -10.19
CA ALA A 134 4.26 29.85 -9.06
C ALA A 134 5.68 29.45 -8.65
N PHE A 135 5.95 28.14 -8.57
CA PHE A 135 7.28 27.58 -8.30
C PHE A 135 8.31 27.99 -9.36
N SER A 136 7.92 27.93 -10.64
CA SER A 136 8.79 28.35 -11.73
C SER A 136 9.18 29.84 -11.61
N ILE A 137 8.22 30.70 -11.29
CA ILE A 137 8.45 32.14 -11.14
C ILE A 137 9.27 32.46 -9.91
N ALA A 138 9.03 31.79 -8.77
CA ALA A 138 9.83 31.94 -7.56
C ALA A 138 11.31 31.65 -7.85
N ALA A 139 11.61 30.53 -8.53
CA ALA A 139 12.96 30.20 -8.95
C ALA A 139 13.57 31.28 -9.86
N MET A 140 12.82 31.78 -10.85
CA MET A 140 13.30 32.87 -11.72
C MET A 140 13.68 34.13 -10.92
N VAL A 141 12.86 34.52 -9.94
CA VAL A 141 13.14 35.70 -9.10
C VAL A 141 14.43 35.48 -8.30
N GLN A 142 14.60 34.32 -7.67
CA GLN A 142 15.81 33.97 -6.90
C GLN A 142 17.09 34.02 -7.76
N ILE A 143 17.01 33.55 -9.00
CA ILE A 143 18.15 33.55 -9.93
C ILE A 143 18.50 34.97 -10.37
N LEU A 144 17.49 35.75 -10.77
CA LEU A 144 17.71 37.12 -11.23
C LEU A 144 18.20 38.03 -10.10
N SER A 145 17.77 37.79 -8.86
CA SER A 145 18.24 38.51 -7.68
C SER A 145 19.61 38.05 -7.19
N LYS A 146 20.06 36.87 -7.63
CA LYS A 146 21.21 36.14 -7.05
C LYS A 146 21.06 35.93 -5.54
N ASP A 147 19.82 35.78 -5.08
CA ASP A 147 19.44 35.61 -3.69
C ASP A 147 18.64 34.30 -3.56
N PRO A 148 19.21 33.24 -2.96
CA PRO A 148 18.55 31.94 -2.82
C PRO A 148 17.50 31.92 -1.69
N THR A 149 17.15 33.08 -1.12
CA THR A 149 16.08 33.20 -0.11
C THR A 149 14.79 32.58 -0.62
N ASP A 150 14.15 31.79 0.24
CA ASP A 150 12.91 31.09 -0.10
C ASP A 150 11.73 32.06 -0.26
N LEU A 151 10.95 31.89 -1.33
CA LEU A 151 9.92 32.83 -1.77
C LEU A 151 8.56 32.16 -1.76
N SER A 152 7.52 32.88 -1.38
CA SER A 152 6.18 32.31 -1.22
C SER A 152 5.50 31.99 -2.55
N GLU A 153 5.47 30.72 -2.95
CA GLU A 153 4.66 30.26 -4.08
C GLU A 153 3.17 30.40 -3.80
N GLN A 154 2.75 30.30 -2.54
CA GLN A 154 1.36 30.55 -2.14
C GLN A 154 0.93 31.98 -2.47
N PHE A 155 1.81 32.95 -2.20
CA PHE A 155 1.54 34.35 -2.53
C PHE A 155 1.42 34.54 -4.04
N ILE A 156 2.38 34.01 -4.81
CA ILE A 156 2.36 34.08 -6.28
C ILE A 156 1.08 33.43 -6.83
N TYR A 157 0.70 32.26 -6.33
CA TYR A 157 -0.50 31.58 -6.79
C TYR A 157 -1.77 32.35 -6.43
N TRP A 158 -1.86 32.90 -5.22
CA TRP A 158 -2.99 33.72 -4.81
C TRP A 158 -3.16 34.96 -5.68
N ILE A 159 -2.09 35.74 -5.92
CA ILE A 159 -2.19 36.94 -6.78
C ILE A 159 -2.50 36.58 -8.23
N SER A 160 -2.09 35.39 -8.69
CA SER A 160 -2.43 34.90 -10.03
C SER A 160 -3.92 34.58 -10.14
N LYS A 161 -4.48 33.88 -9.15
CA LYS A 161 -5.92 33.57 -9.09
C LYS A 161 -6.81 34.81 -8.90
N ASP A 162 -6.33 35.82 -8.17
CA ASP A 162 -7.04 37.10 -8.05
C ASP A 162 -7.11 37.86 -9.39
N ARG A 163 -6.14 37.62 -10.28
CA ARG A 163 -6.04 38.25 -11.62
C ARG A 163 -6.81 37.48 -12.69
N ASP A 164 -6.59 36.17 -12.80
CA ASP A 164 -7.18 35.36 -13.87
C ASP A 164 -8.62 34.94 -13.59
N ARG A 165 -9.03 34.88 -12.31
CA ARG A 165 -10.36 34.43 -11.86
C ARG A 165 -10.76 33.06 -12.39
N ILE A 166 -9.79 32.21 -12.72
CA ILE A 166 -10.05 30.85 -13.23
C ILE A 166 -10.58 29.98 -12.08
N PRO A 167 -11.82 29.45 -12.19
CA PRO A 167 -12.43 28.66 -11.12
C PRO A 167 -11.74 27.30 -10.97
N GLY A 168 -11.68 26.78 -9.75
CA GLY A 168 -11.03 25.51 -9.46
C GLY A 168 -9.52 25.60 -9.27
N ASP A 169 -8.96 24.60 -8.59
CA ASP A 169 -7.52 24.42 -8.51
C ASP A 169 -7.03 23.72 -9.78
N VAL A 170 -7.23 24.36 -10.94
CA VAL A 170 -6.79 23.86 -12.26
C VAL A 170 -5.48 24.53 -12.73
N GLY A 171 -4.90 25.37 -11.87
CA GLY A 171 -3.70 26.14 -12.18
C GLY A 171 -3.94 27.52 -12.77
N THR A 172 -2.93 28.11 -13.41
CA THR A 172 -2.93 29.51 -13.86
C THR A 172 -2.15 29.69 -15.16
N ASN A 173 -2.33 30.84 -15.81
CA ASN A 173 -1.58 31.23 -17.00
C ASN A 173 -0.23 31.85 -16.61
N PRO A 174 0.91 31.36 -17.16
CA PRO A 174 2.24 31.82 -16.76
C PRO A 174 2.51 33.29 -17.07
N LEU A 175 1.96 33.82 -18.16
CA LEU A 175 2.12 35.24 -18.51
C LEU A 175 1.33 36.14 -17.53
N VAL A 176 0.12 35.73 -17.13
CA VAL A 176 -0.67 36.46 -16.13
C VAL A 176 0.06 36.47 -14.79
N ALA A 177 0.56 35.32 -14.34
CA ALA A 177 1.29 35.19 -13.09
C ALA A 177 2.58 36.05 -13.09
N MET A 178 3.39 36.00 -14.15
CA MET A 178 4.59 36.82 -14.25
C MET A 178 4.28 38.33 -14.26
N ARG A 179 3.20 38.76 -14.92
CA ARG A 179 2.74 40.16 -14.87
C ARG A 179 2.26 40.55 -13.47
N ALA A 180 1.58 39.66 -12.75
CA ALA A 180 1.18 39.90 -11.37
C ALA A 180 2.40 40.08 -10.45
N VAL A 181 3.45 39.27 -10.60
CA VAL A 181 4.71 39.42 -9.85
C VAL A 181 5.50 40.66 -10.28
N ALA A 182 5.43 41.09 -11.54
CA ALA A 182 6.00 42.37 -11.96
C ALA A 182 5.30 43.58 -11.27
N GLU A 183 3.99 43.51 -11.09
CA GLU A 183 3.20 44.58 -10.50
C GLU A 183 3.23 44.60 -8.96
N LEU A 184 3.11 43.43 -8.33
CA LEU A 184 2.94 43.30 -6.88
C LEU A 184 4.20 42.81 -6.17
N GLY A 185 5.02 42.02 -6.86
CA GLY A 185 6.20 41.37 -6.33
C GLY A 185 5.92 40.03 -5.64
N VAL A 186 6.86 39.57 -4.82
CA VAL A 186 6.76 38.30 -4.09
C VAL A 186 7.43 38.42 -2.70
N CYS A 187 6.73 37.94 -1.67
CA CYS A 187 7.22 37.91 -0.29
C CYS A 187 8.01 36.63 0.00
N ARG A 188 8.65 36.56 1.16
CA ARG A 188 9.36 35.35 1.61
C ARG A 188 8.38 34.25 2.00
N GLU A 189 8.81 33.01 1.86
CA GLU A 189 8.06 31.84 2.32
C GLU A 189 7.73 31.92 3.82
N GLU A 190 8.68 32.39 4.64
CA GLU A 190 8.49 32.63 6.08
C GLU A 190 7.31 33.58 6.39
N THR A 191 7.07 34.57 5.52
CA THR A 191 6.02 35.58 5.71
C THR A 191 4.64 35.06 5.29
N TRP A 192 4.60 34.17 4.29
CA TRP A 192 3.37 33.57 3.80
C TRP A 192 3.60 32.12 3.35
N PRO A 193 3.52 31.13 4.26
CA PRO A 193 3.91 29.76 3.96
C PRO A 193 3.01 29.05 2.95
N TYR A 194 3.62 28.14 2.19
CA TYR A 194 2.98 27.24 1.26
C TYR A 194 2.15 26.18 1.98
N ARG A 195 0.92 25.97 1.50
CA ARG A 195 -0.01 24.95 2.00
C ARG A 195 -0.37 23.98 0.88
N PRO A 196 0.23 22.77 0.84
CA PRO A 196 -0.09 21.78 -0.22
C PRO A 196 -1.48 21.16 -0.05
N GLU A 197 -2.04 21.17 1.16
CA GLU A 197 -3.35 20.58 1.50
C GLU A 197 -4.18 21.56 2.35
N PRO A 198 -5.53 21.52 2.29
CA PRO A 198 -6.34 20.73 1.35
C PRO A 198 -6.33 21.31 -0.07
N VAL A 199 -6.55 20.45 -1.07
CA VAL A 199 -6.93 20.88 -2.42
C VAL A 199 -8.34 21.46 -2.38
N ASP A 200 -8.46 22.79 -2.54
CA ASP A 200 -9.74 23.50 -2.48
C ASP A 200 -10.12 24.08 -3.85
N ASN A 201 -11.06 23.41 -4.53
CA ASN A 201 -11.58 23.89 -5.82
C ASN A 201 -12.49 25.13 -5.70
N GLN A 202 -13.03 25.42 -4.51
CA GLN A 202 -13.85 26.61 -4.29
C GLN A 202 -12.98 27.84 -4.03
N ASN A 203 -11.90 27.68 -3.27
CA ASN A 203 -10.94 28.73 -2.97
C ASN A 203 -9.50 28.27 -3.27
N PRO A 204 -9.10 28.17 -4.56
CA PRO A 204 -7.82 27.59 -4.94
C PRO A 204 -6.61 28.38 -4.45
N GLY A 205 -6.74 29.70 -4.22
CA GLY A 205 -5.69 30.53 -3.61
C GLY A 205 -5.61 30.42 -2.08
N HIS A 206 -6.54 29.70 -1.44
CA HIS A 206 -6.78 29.71 0.00
C HIS A 206 -7.07 31.14 0.52
N GLU A 207 -6.59 31.44 1.73
CA GLU A 207 -6.79 32.72 2.40
C GLU A 207 -6.00 33.85 1.72
N ARG A 208 -6.53 35.07 1.81
CA ARG A 208 -5.87 36.27 1.32
C ARG A 208 -4.56 36.53 2.10
N PRO A 209 -3.44 36.84 1.42
CA PRO A 209 -2.19 37.19 2.07
C PRO A 209 -2.32 38.37 3.04
N SER A 210 -1.52 38.33 4.11
CA SER A 210 -1.50 39.38 5.12
C SER A 210 -1.02 40.73 4.55
N PRO A 211 -1.40 41.87 5.16
CA PRO A 211 -0.85 43.16 4.77
C PRO A 211 0.68 43.22 4.81
N ALA A 212 1.30 42.49 5.75
CA ALA A 212 2.76 42.38 5.85
C ALA A 212 3.35 41.68 4.61
N ALA A 213 2.73 40.58 4.15
CA ALA A 213 3.13 39.90 2.92
C ALA A 213 3.07 40.83 1.71
N PHE A 214 2.00 41.62 1.56
CA PHE A 214 1.90 42.60 0.46
C PHE A 214 2.94 43.72 0.53
N GLN A 215 3.36 44.15 1.72
CA GLN A 215 4.42 45.16 1.85
C GLN A 215 5.80 44.58 1.57
N GLU A 216 6.09 43.40 2.10
CA GLU A 216 7.35 42.70 1.84
C GLU A 216 7.48 42.32 0.36
N ALA A 217 6.39 41.91 -0.28
CA ALA A 217 6.39 41.53 -1.69
C ALA A 217 6.95 42.64 -2.60
N LYS A 218 6.73 43.92 -2.26
CA LYS A 218 7.21 45.03 -3.07
C LYS A 218 8.73 45.08 -3.21
N GLN A 219 9.45 44.47 -2.26
CA GLN A 219 10.90 44.42 -2.24
C GLN A 219 11.51 43.60 -3.38
N ARG A 220 10.75 42.67 -3.98
CA ARG A 220 11.23 41.80 -5.06
C ARG A 220 10.19 41.72 -6.17
N ARG A 221 10.42 42.43 -7.28
CA ARG A 221 9.50 42.50 -8.43
C ARG A 221 10.22 42.16 -9.73
N LEU A 222 9.53 41.49 -10.66
CA LEU A 222 10.07 41.35 -12.01
C LEU A 222 10.09 42.72 -12.72
N ALA A 223 11.20 43.06 -13.38
CA ALA A 223 11.35 44.36 -14.03
C ALA A 223 10.49 44.49 -15.30
N ALA A 224 10.56 43.50 -16.17
CA ALA A 224 9.65 43.33 -17.31
C ALA A 224 9.58 41.85 -17.70
N VAL A 225 8.51 41.48 -18.41
CA VAL A 225 8.26 40.13 -18.91
C VAL A 225 8.30 40.15 -20.42
N GLU A 226 9.06 39.24 -21.02
CA GLU A 226 9.21 39.06 -22.46
C GLU A 226 8.84 37.62 -22.82
N GLN A 227 8.10 37.45 -23.93
CA GLN A 227 7.73 36.14 -24.46
C GLN A 227 8.63 35.82 -25.66
N LEU A 228 9.30 34.66 -25.60
CA LEU A 228 10.11 34.13 -26.68
C LEU A 228 9.25 33.19 -27.55
N PRO A 229 9.65 32.93 -28.82
CA PRO A 229 9.01 31.88 -29.61
C PRO A 229 9.19 30.52 -28.90
N ALA A 230 8.08 29.90 -28.48
CA ALA A 230 8.09 28.76 -27.57
C ALA A 230 8.85 27.51 -28.09
N ARG A 231 9.05 27.42 -29.41
CA ARG A 231 9.69 26.30 -30.10
C ARG A 231 11.08 26.64 -30.66
N ASP A 232 11.55 27.87 -30.45
CA ASP A 232 12.86 28.29 -30.94
C ASP A 232 13.96 28.00 -29.89
N VAL A 233 14.59 26.85 -30.08
CA VAL A 233 15.69 26.38 -29.23
C VAL A 233 16.84 27.39 -29.15
N GLN A 234 17.16 28.07 -30.26
CA GLN A 234 18.31 28.99 -30.29
C GLN A 234 18.02 30.24 -29.48
N GLN A 235 16.79 30.77 -29.52
CA GLN A 235 16.43 31.93 -28.70
C GLN A 235 16.41 31.62 -27.20
N ILE A 236 15.93 30.42 -26.83
CA ILE A 236 15.97 29.97 -25.43
C ILE A 236 17.43 29.82 -24.97
N LYS A 237 18.32 29.21 -25.79
CA LYS A 237 19.75 29.14 -25.51
C LYS A 237 20.39 30.53 -25.37
N ALA A 238 20.01 31.48 -26.24
CA ALA A 238 20.53 32.86 -26.18
C ALA A 238 20.10 33.57 -24.89
N ALA A 239 18.87 33.38 -24.42
CA ALA A 239 18.42 33.92 -23.14
C ALA A 239 19.23 33.35 -21.96
N LEU A 240 19.43 32.03 -21.92
CA LEU A 240 20.23 31.37 -20.90
C LEU A 240 21.69 31.80 -20.92
N ALA A 241 22.30 31.91 -22.11
CA ALA A 241 23.68 32.41 -22.27
C ALA A 241 23.84 33.87 -21.81
N ALA A 242 22.76 34.66 -21.86
CA ALA A 242 22.71 36.02 -21.32
C ALA A 242 22.41 36.07 -19.81
N GLY A 243 22.36 34.92 -19.11
CA GLY A 243 22.08 34.85 -17.68
C GLY A 243 20.60 35.06 -17.31
N ARG A 244 19.68 34.87 -18.26
CA ARG A 244 18.23 35.00 -18.03
C ARG A 244 17.60 33.61 -17.94
N PRO A 245 17.03 33.21 -16.78
CA PRO A 245 16.28 31.95 -16.68
C PRO A 245 15.02 32.03 -17.55
N VAL A 246 14.56 30.88 -18.04
CA VAL A 246 13.43 30.79 -18.96
C VAL A 246 12.36 29.88 -18.37
N LEU A 247 11.15 30.39 -18.16
CA LEU A 247 9.99 29.55 -17.87
C LEU A 247 9.57 28.86 -19.17
N ILE A 248 9.65 27.54 -19.18
CA ILE A 248 9.22 26.70 -20.30
C ILE A 248 7.90 26.01 -19.97
N GLY A 249 7.02 25.91 -20.96
CA GLY A 249 5.73 25.23 -20.87
C GLY A 249 5.65 24.02 -21.79
N LEU A 250 5.23 22.88 -21.26
CA LEU A 250 5.05 21.62 -22.00
C LEU A 250 3.76 20.92 -21.57
N MET A 251 3.23 20.04 -22.43
CA MET A 251 2.32 18.99 -21.99
C MET A 251 3.15 17.85 -21.42
N ILE A 252 2.85 17.42 -20.19
CA ILE A 252 3.48 16.24 -19.64
C ILE A 252 2.65 14.99 -19.94
N GLY A 253 3.34 13.87 -20.14
CA GLY A 253 2.73 12.57 -20.34
C GLY A 253 2.84 11.70 -19.08
N GLU A 254 2.06 10.62 -19.05
CA GLU A 254 2.09 9.66 -17.94
C GLU A 254 3.48 9.08 -17.67
N HIS A 255 4.35 8.98 -18.68
CA HIS A 255 5.72 8.50 -18.54
C HIS A 255 6.61 9.37 -17.65
N TRP A 256 6.22 10.61 -17.35
CA TRP A 256 6.95 11.46 -16.41
C TRP A 256 6.83 10.97 -14.97
N THR A 257 5.73 10.25 -14.67
CA THR A 257 5.41 9.71 -13.35
C THR A 257 5.45 8.18 -13.32
N SER A 258 5.21 7.49 -14.44
CA SER A 258 5.19 6.03 -14.51
C SER A 258 6.53 5.39 -14.91
N SER A 259 7.47 6.16 -15.49
CA SER A 259 8.80 5.64 -15.85
C SER A 259 9.79 5.83 -14.70
N GLY A 260 10.28 4.72 -14.14
CA GLY A 260 11.28 4.76 -13.06
C GLY A 260 12.56 5.49 -13.46
N GLN A 261 13.03 5.32 -14.70
CA GLN A 261 14.22 6.05 -15.18
C GLN A 261 13.98 7.57 -15.22
N VAL A 262 12.81 8.03 -15.69
CA VAL A 262 12.51 9.47 -15.73
C VAL A 262 12.46 10.00 -14.30
N ARG A 263 11.90 9.22 -13.38
CA ARG A 263 11.82 9.56 -11.97
C ARG A 263 13.14 9.52 -11.22
N ARG A 264 14.14 8.78 -11.67
CA ARG A 264 15.45 8.72 -11.02
C ARG A 264 16.42 9.76 -11.54
N ILE A 265 16.51 9.88 -12.87
CA ILE A 265 17.54 10.74 -13.49
C ILE A 265 16.97 11.96 -14.21
N GLY A 266 15.64 12.11 -14.29
CA GLY A 266 15.01 13.31 -14.87
C GLY A 266 15.21 13.46 -16.38
N ARG A 267 15.61 12.43 -17.14
CA ARG A 267 15.71 12.50 -18.61
C ARG A 267 14.32 12.34 -19.24
N VAL A 268 13.64 13.45 -19.52
CA VAL A 268 12.31 13.40 -20.11
C VAL A 268 12.39 13.17 -21.62
N ARG A 269 11.45 12.39 -22.15
CA ARG A 269 11.35 12.09 -23.59
C ARG A 269 10.01 12.50 -24.16
N ARG A 270 9.90 12.44 -25.49
CA ARG A 270 8.61 12.47 -26.18
C ARG A 270 7.75 11.29 -25.76
N ALA A 271 6.44 11.48 -25.78
CA ALA A 271 5.47 10.42 -25.53
C ALA A 271 5.57 9.30 -26.59
N LEU A 272 5.54 8.04 -26.15
CA LEU A 272 5.35 6.87 -26.99
C LEU A 272 3.87 6.77 -27.44
N PRO A 273 3.57 6.00 -28.50
CA PRO A 273 2.19 5.70 -28.87
C PRO A 273 1.38 5.18 -27.68
N GLY A 274 0.15 5.68 -27.53
CA GLY A 274 -0.76 5.29 -26.44
C GLY A 274 -0.51 5.97 -25.09
N GLU A 275 0.61 6.68 -24.90
CA GLU A 275 0.87 7.34 -23.62
C GLU A 275 -0.11 8.51 -23.38
N GLN A 276 -0.78 8.50 -22.22
CA GLN A 276 -1.76 9.53 -21.87
C GLN A 276 -1.08 10.88 -21.58
N ARG A 277 -1.69 11.97 -22.07
CA ARG A 277 -1.34 13.33 -21.64
C ARG A 277 -2.04 13.65 -20.32
N LEU A 278 -1.27 14.08 -19.31
CA LEU A 278 -1.81 14.39 -17.98
C LEU A 278 -2.28 15.83 -17.90
N GLY A 279 -1.45 16.79 -18.32
CA GLY A 279 -1.78 18.21 -18.22
C GLY A 279 -0.63 19.12 -18.63
N GLY A 280 -0.91 20.42 -18.63
CA GLY A 280 0.10 21.45 -18.87
C GLY A 280 0.98 21.67 -17.65
N HIS A 281 2.29 21.74 -17.85
CA HIS A 281 3.26 21.95 -16.79
C HIS A 281 4.24 23.07 -17.14
N ALA A 282 4.58 23.88 -16.14
CA ALA A 282 5.55 24.96 -16.26
C ALA A 282 6.76 24.64 -15.37
N MET A 283 7.95 24.83 -15.93
CA MET A 283 9.22 24.60 -15.23
C MET A 283 10.22 25.70 -15.58
N CYS A 284 11.29 25.82 -14.79
CA CYS A 284 12.31 26.86 -14.98
C CYS A 284 13.58 26.28 -15.60
N ALA A 285 13.88 26.63 -16.86
CA ALA A 285 15.14 26.28 -17.52
C ALA A 285 16.27 27.19 -17.01
N LEU A 286 17.37 26.56 -16.61
CA LEU A 286 18.49 27.17 -15.89
C LEU A 286 19.82 27.04 -16.62
N GLY A 287 19.87 26.21 -17.65
CA GLY A 287 21.09 25.91 -18.40
C GLY A 287 20.81 25.02 -19.59
N TYR A 288 21.85 24.68 -20.34
CA TYR A 288 21.77 23.74 -21.45
C TYR A 288 23.12 23.08 -21.74
N ARG A 289 23.09 21.94 -22.42
CA ARG A 289 24.27 21.27 -22.97
C ARG A 289 23.99 20.74 -24.36
N ASP A 290 24.89 21.01 -25.29
CA ASP A 290 24.89 20.37 -26.61
C ASP A 290 25.45 18.95 -26.46
N ASP A 291 24.69 17.98 -26.95
CA ASP A 291 24.98 16.54 -26.84
C ASP A 291 24.43 15.84 -28.10
N PRO A 292 25.30 15.32 -28.99
CA PRO A 292 24.87 14.67 -30.23
C PRO A 292 24.08 13.38 -30.01
N THR A 293 24.12 12.80 -28.81
CA THR A 293 23.35 11.61 -28.44
C THR A 293 21.93 11.94 -27.98
N ALA A 294 21.64 13.22 -27.69
CA ALA A 294 20.31 13.69 -27.34
C ALA A 294 19.50 14.09 -28.58
N PRO A 295 18.18 13.79 -28.65
CA PRO A 295 17.33 14.23 -29.74
C PRO A 295 17.38 15.74 -29.96
N GLY A 296 17.71 16.15 -31.17
CA GLY A 296 17.88 17.57 -31.54
C GLY A 296 19.27 18.14 -31.23
N GLY A 297 20.23 17.31 -30.80
CA GLY A 297 21.63 17.69 -30.61
C GLY A 297 21.97 18.32 -29.25
N GLY A 298 21.09 18.19 -28.25
CA GLY A 298 21.33 18.66 -26.89
C GLY A 298 20.06 18.72 -26.05
N TYR A 299 20.19 19.25 -24.84
CA TYR A 299 19.10 19.35 -23.87
C TYR A 299 19.23 20.57 -22.96
N PHE A 300 18.07 21.05 -22.47
CA PHE A 300 17.98 22.06 -21.42
C PHE A 300 18.04 21.41 -20.04
N ILE A 301 18.72 22.06 -19.09
CA ILE A 301 18.73 21.71 -17.68
C ILE A 301 17.64 22.53 -16.99
N VAL A 302 16.66 21.84 -16.43
CA VAL A 302 15.39 22.43 -16.01
C VAL A 302 15.09 22.06 -14.56
N ARG A 303 14.72 23.04 -13.74
CA ARG A 303 14.26 22.82 -12.36
C ARG A 303 12.77 22.54 -12.34
N ASN A 304 12.40 21.38 -11.81
CA ASN A 304 11.00 20.97 -11.60
C ASN A 304 10.53 21.36 -10.16
N SER A 305 9.26 21.10 -9.85
CA SER A 305 8.59 21.47 -8.58
C SER A 305 7.92 20.29 -7.87
N TRP A 306 8.50 19.09 -8.01
CA TRP A 306 7.96 17.84 -7.43
C TRP A 306 8.79 17.30 -6.26
N GLY A 307 9.57 18.16 -5.62
CA GLY A 307 10.46 17.76 -4.52
C GLY A 307 11.80 17.19 -4.99
N SER A 308 12.70 16.95 -4.04
CA SER A 308 14.03 16.36 -4.26
C SER A 308 14.01 14.84 -4.46
N ASP A 309 12.90 14.18 -4.10
CA ASP A 309 12.75 12.73 -4.26
C ASP A 309 12.53 12.34 -5.73
N TRP A 310 12.00 13.28 -6.53
CA TRP A 310 11.96 13.14 -7.98
C TRP A 310 13.29 13.54 -8.59
N ALA A 311 13.74 12.77 -9.57
CA ALA A 311 15.04 12.88 -10.23
C ALA A 311 16.22 12.95 -9.22
N SER A 312 16.15 12.18 -8.14
CA SER A 312 17.12 12.22 -7.03
C SER A 312 18.55 11.87 -7.44
N GLU A 313 18.73 11.10 -8.52
CA GLU A 313 20.02 10.70 -9.08
C GLU A 313 20.50 11.64 -10.21
N ASN A 314 19.79 12.76 -10.48
CA ASN A 314 20.15 13.67 -11.56
C ASN A 314 21.53 14.33 -11.32
N PRO A 315 22.45 14.31 -12.32
CA PRO A 315 23.78 14.88 -12.20
C PRO A 315 23.89 16.36 -11.84
N ASP A 316 22.90 17.18 -12.22
CA ASP A 316 22.88 18.61 -11.93
C ASP A 316 22.19 18.96 -10.60
N GLY A 317 21.60 17.97 -9.94
CA GLY A 317 20.97 18.10 -8.64
C GLY A 317 19.60 17.43 -8.57
N PRO A 318 19.17 16.98 -7.38
CA PRO A 318 17.87 16.33 -7.19
C PRO A 318 16.72 17.29 -7.56
N GLY A 319 15.68 16.76 -8.21
CA GLY A 319 14.51 17.52 -8.68
C GLY A 319 14.72 18.31 -9.98
N TYR A 320 15.87 18.12 -10.64
CA TYR A 320 16.15 18.68 -11.97
C TYR A 320 15.83 17.66 -13.05
N CYS A 321 15.50 18.14 -14.25
CA CYS A 321 15.28 17.32 -15.42
C CYS A 321 16.00 17.86 -16.65
N TYR A 322 16.19 16.96 -17.61
CA TYR A 322 16.75 17.25 -18.91
C TYR A 322 15.67 17.17 -19.96
N VAL A 323 15.44 18.27 -20.65
CA VAL A 323 14.44 18.39 -21.71
C VAL A 323 15.18 18.49 -23.05
N PRO A 324 15.07 17.49 -23.95
CA PRO A 324 15.83 17.48 -25.19
C PRO A 324 15.34 18.58 -26.13
N TYR A 325 16.25 19.16 -26.93
CA TYR A 325 15.94 20.25 -27.85
C TYR A 325 14.83 19.89 -28.83
N GLN A 326 14.79 18.64 -29.31
CA GLN A 326 13.74 18.19 -30.21
C GLN A 326 12.34 18.25 -29.56
N LEU A 327 12.23 17.98 -28.25
CA LEU A 327 10.94 18.01 -27.56
C LEU A 327 10.42 19.46 -27.45
N ILE A 328 11.30 20.42 -27.19
CA ILE A 328 10.93 21.85 -27.22
C ILE A 328 10.53 22.28 -28.62
N PHE A 329 11.30 21.89 -29.63
CA PHE A 329 11.00 22.23 -31.03
C PHE A 329 9.63 21.68 -31.48
N ASP A 330 9.31 20.46 -31.09
CA ASP A 330 8.06 19.80 -31.52
C ASP A 330 6.85 20.24 -30.67
N GLU A 331 7.01 20.39 -29.36
CA GLU A 331 5.91 20.42 -28.38
C GLU A 331 5.95 21.61 -27.42
N GLY A 332 6.90 22.54 -27.55
CA GLY A 332 6.97 23.75 -26.74
C GLY A 332 5.68 24.57 -26.81
N LEU A 333 5.13 24.93 -25.65
CA LEU A 333 3.89 25.71 -25.49
C LEU A 333 4.12 27.11 -24.93
N ALA A 334 5.16 27.30 -24.11
CA ALA A 334 5.54 28.61 -23.61
C ALA A 334 7.05 28.72 -23.46
N ALA A 335 7.58 29.92 -23.73
CA ALA A 335 8.93 30.33 -23.34
C ALA A 335 8.84 31.80 -22.88
N LEU A 336 9.01 32.04 -21.59
CA LEU A 336 8.88 33.36 -20.98
C LEU A 336 10.14 33.70 -20.20
N VAL A 337 10.62 34.93 -20.35
CA VAL A 337 11.79 35.45 -19.63
C VAL A 337 11.43 36.73 -18.91
N ALA A 338 12.15 37.01 -17.83
CA ALA A 338 12.15 38.33 -17.22
C ALA A 338 13.46 39.05 -17.54
N THR A 339 13.38 40.34 -17.83
CA THR A 339 14.56 41.15 -18.22
C THR A 339 15.43 41.52 -17.02
N GLY A 340 14.94 41.32 -15.79
CA GLY A 340 15.63 41.57 -14.54
C GLY A 340 14.68 41.53 -13.35
N VAL A 341 15.22 41.81 -12.17
CA VAL A 341 14.45 41.96 -10.92
C VAL A 341 14.74 43.34 -10.32
N ILE A 342 13.70 43.99 -9.83
CA ILE A 342 13.79 45.22 -9.04
C ILE A 342 13.85 44.78 -7.57
N ILE A 343 14.95 45.12 -6.91
CA ILE A 343 15.14 44.91 -5.47
C ILE A 343 15.07 46.28 -4.78
N GLU A 344 13.98 46.55 -4.07
CA GLU A 344 13.89 47.72 -3.21
C GLU A 344 14.60 47.39 -1.89
N GLN A 345 15.77 48.00 -1.65
CA GLN A 345 16.40 47.89 -0.35
C GLN A 345 15.56 48.67 0.67
N PRO A 346 15.16 48.07 1.81
CA PRO A 346 14.62 48.87 2.89
C PRO A 346 15.68 49.90 3.30
N GLU A 347 15.28 51.17 3.50
CA GLU A 347 16.21 52.15 4.07
C GLU A 347 16.84 51.55 5.33
N PRO A 348 18.16 51.73 5.54
CA PRO A 348 18.80 51.24 6.75
C PRO A 348 18.16 51.94 7.94
N VAL A 349 17.29 51.22 8.65
CA VAL A 349 16.81 51.65 9.95
C VAL A 349 18.02 51.57 10.86
N ALA A 350 18.63 52.71 11.13
CA ALA A 350 19.70 52.84 12.11
C ALA A 350 19.22 52.18 13.42
N PRO A 351 20.07 51.37 14.10
CA PRO A 351 19.69 50.82 15.39
C PRO A 351 19.53 51.99 16.35
N VAL A 352 18.29 52.36 16.63
CA VAL A 352 17.98 53.23 17.76
C VAL A 352 18.18 52.38 19.00
N LEU A 353 19.42 52.36 19.50
CA LEU A 353 19.71 52.09 20.90
C LEU A 353 19.16 53.27 21.72
N GLY A 354 17.83 53.35 21.80
CA GLY A 354 17.14 54.17 22.76
C GLY A 354 17.25 53.47 24.11
N LYS A 355 17.94 54.11 25.06
CA LYS A 355 17.81 53.74 26.48
C LYS A 355 16.32 53.76 26.81
N ALA A 356 15.74 52.61 27.15
CA ALA A 356 14.39 52.53 27.66
C ALA A 356 14.26 53.50 28.84
N ALA A 357 13.30 54.41 28.77
CA ALA A 357 12.91 55.21 29.92
C ALA A 357 12.30 54.27 30.97
N PRO A 358 12.52 54.51 32.28
CA PRO A 358 12.01 53.66 33.38
C PRO A 358 10.49 53.41 33.36
N ASP A 359 9.74 54.21 32.60
CA ASP A 359 8.28 54.17 32.55
C ASP A 359 7.72 53.07 31.62
N GLU A 360 8.46 52.61 30.60
CA GLU A 360 8.00 51.56 29.67
C GLU A 360 8.04 50.16 30.29
N LEU A 361 9.06 49.84 31.09
CA LEU A 361 9.14 48.55 31.79
C LEU A 361 8.00 48.43 32.83
N THR A 362 7.64 49.55 33.46
CA THR A 362 6.54 49.64 34.42
C THR A 362 5.19 49.46 33.73
N ALA A 363 5.00 50.04 32.53
CA ALA A 363 3.81 49.83 31.71
C ALA A 363 3.66 48.37 31.28
N ILE A 364 4.73 47.74 30.78
CA ILE A 364 4.73 46.33 30.34
C ILE A 364 4.48 45.38 31.53
N LEU A 365 5.09 45.63 32.69
CA LEU A 365 4.83 44.85 33.90
C LEU A 365 3.38 44.97 34.36
N THR A 366 2.79 46.16 34.24
CA THR A 366 1.37 46.40 34.59
C THR A 366 0.45 45.67 33.60
N GLU A 367 0.78 45.67 32.31
CA GLU A 367 0.02 44.96 31.28
C GLU A 367 0.11 43.43 31.46
N MET A 368 1.29 42.90 31.78
CA MET A 368 1.48 41.48 32.10
C MET A 368 0.69 41.06 33.34
N GLN A 369 0.64 41.89 34.39
CA GLN A 369 -0.15 41.61 35.59
C GLN A 369 -1.66 41.65 35.33
N ALA A 370 -2.13 42.55 34.46
CA ALA A 370 -3.52 42.62 34.04
C ALA A 370 -3.91 41.40 33.19
N LEU A 371 -3.04 40.94 32.30
CA LEU A 371 -3.27 39.74 31.48
C LEU A 371 -3.34 38.47 32.34
N ARG A 372 -2.46 38.36 33.34
CA ARG A 372 -2.46 37.23 34.27
C ARG A 372 -3.73 37.19 35.12
N SER A 373 -4.17 38.33 35.64
CA SER A 373 -5.44 38.42 36.37
C SER A 373 -6.66 38.03 35.52
N ARG A 374 -6.65 38.35 34.22
CA ARG A 374 -7.72 37.94 33.29
C ARG A 374 -7.70 36.44 32.99
N LEU A 375 -6.51 35.84 32.93
CA LEU A 375 -6.35 34.40 32.73
C LEU A 375 -6.80 33.62 33.97
N ASP A 376 -6.43 34.07 35.17
CA ASP A 376 -6.84 33.43 36.42
C ASP A 376 -8.37 33.49 36.61
N ALA A 377 -9.00 34.63 36.29
CA ALA A 377 -10.47 34.77 36.31
C ALA A 377 -11.18 33.90 35.26
N LEU A 378 -10.54 33.64 34.11
CA LEU A 378 -11.06 32.72 33.10
C LEU A 378 -10.98 31.27 33.58
N ILE A 379 -9.88 30.90 34.24
CA ILE A 379 -9.68 29.57 34.82
C ILE A 379 -10.73 29.30 35.90
N GLU A 380 -11.02 30.25 36.79
CA GLU A 380 -12.09 30.12 37.79
C GLU A 380 -13.47 29.95 37.14
N ARG A 381 -13.78 30.68 36.06
CA ARG A 381 -15.05 30.52 35.32
C ARG A 381 -15.16 29.17 34.63
N VAL A 382 -14.07 28.65 34.08
CA VAL A 382 -14.03 27.33 33.44
C VAL A 382 -14.17 26.22 34.49
N GLN A 383 -13.57 26.38 35.67
CA GLN A 383 -13.73 25.46 36.79
C GLN A 383 -15.15 25.48 37.36
N ALA A 384 -15.80 26.66 37.41
CA ALA A 384 -17.21 26.78 37.77
C ALA A 384 -18.16 26.14 36.74
N LEU A 385 -17.77 26.10 35.46
CA LEU A 385 -18.51 25.42 34.39
C LEU A 385 -18.31 23.89 34.37
N ALA A 386 -17.28 23.37 35.07
CA ALA A 386 -16.90 21.95 35.05
C ALA A 386 -17.47 21.11 36.22
N GLY A 387 -18.29 21.68 37.12
CA GLY A 387 -18.92 20.96 38.24
C GLY A 387 -20.28 20.32 37.88
N VAL A 388 -20.30 19.00 37.69
CA VAL A 388 -21.47 18.17 37.30
C VAL A 388 -22.49 18.00 38.43
N GLN A 389 -23.81 18.14 38.16
CA GLN A 389 -24.85 17.24 38.72
C GLN A 389 -26.22 17.30 38.01
N SER A 390 -26.58 16.13 37.42
CA SER A 390 -27.89 15.46 37.27
C SER A 390 -29.19 16.23 36.97
N ALA A 391 -29.90 15.79 35.91
CA ALA A 391 -31.19 15.07 35.97
C ALA A 391 -32.21 15.43 34.86
N VAL A 392 -32.61 14.40 34.10
CA VAL A 392 -34.00 14.09 33.67
C VAL A 392 -34.64 14.85 32.47
N SER A 393 -34.62 14.14 31.32
CA SER A 393 -35.77 13.59 30.54
C SER A 393 -36.70 14.42 29.62
N VAL A 394 -36.78 13.91 28.38
CA VAL A 394 -37.89 13.75 27.38
C VAL A 394 -38.53 14.99 26.70
N ALA A 395 -38.42 15.09 25.36
CA ALA A 395 -39.49 14.76 24.38
C ALA A 395 -39.32 15.44 22.99
N ASP A 396 -39.30 14.58 21.96
CA ASP A 396 -39.82 14.66 20.58
C ASP A 396 -39.90 15.97 19.78
N THR A 397 -39.42 15.91 18.53
CA THR A 397 -40.31 16.03 17.34
C THR A 397 -39.65 15.58 16.04
N GLU A 398 -40.44 14.88 15.23
CA GLU A 398 -40.15 14.22 13.96
C GLU A 398 -39.89 15.19 12.79
N ALA A 399 -39.09 14.75 11.81
CA ALA A 399 -39.30 15.04 10.39
C ALA A 399 -38.84 13.88 9.49
N VAL A 400 -39.72 13.52 8.55
CA VAL A 400 -39.79 12.35 7.65
C VAL A 400 -39.40 12.81 6.21
N PRO A 401 -38.99 11.95 5.26
CA PRO A 401 -37.61 11.89 4.79
C PRO A 401 -37.45 12.35 3.32
N VAL A 402 -36.22 12.60 2.89
CA VAL A 402 -35.89 12.74 1.46
C VAL A 402 -35.13 11.49 1.01
N ALA A 403 -35.58 10.91 -0.11
CA ALA A 403 -35.02 9.72 -0.74
C ALA A 403 -33.53 9.90 -1.16
N PRO A 404 -32.75 8.81 -1.21
CA PRO A 404 -31.30 8.84 -1.01
C PRO A 404 -30.53 9.35 -2.23
N ALA A 405 -29.57 10.23 -1.97
CA ALA A 405 -28.45 10.47 -2.87
C ALA A 405 -27.52 9.25 -2.89
N GLU A 406 -26.82 9.06 -4.02
CA GLU A 406 -25.80 8.03 -4.22
C GLU A 406 -24.78 7.99 -3.06
N PRO A 407 -24.32 6.80 -2.65
CA PRO A 407 -23.52 6.67 -1.44
C PRO A 407 -22.16 7.36 -1.60
N ALA A 408 -21.90 8.31 -0.70
CA ALA A 408 -20.58 8.90 -0.51
C ALA A 408 -19.58 7.82 -0.07
N VAL A 409 -18.39 7.85 -0.67
CA VAL A 409 -17.23 7.07 -0.24
C VAL A 409 -16.94 7.43 1.22
N PRO A 410 -16.69 6.47 2.13
CA PRO A 410 -16.34 6.79 3.51
C PRO A 410 -15.09 7.67 3.54
N VAL A 411 -15.20 8.82 4.22
CA VAL A 411 -14.08 9.76 4.41
C VAL A 411 -13.08 9.10 5.35
N VAL A 412 -11.92 8.72 4.80
CA VAL A 412 -10.80 8.18 5.56
C VAL A 412 -10.08 9.33 6.26
N THR A 413 -10.17 9.42 7.59
CA THR A 413 -9.43 10.42 8.38
C THR A 413 -8.11 9.82 8.89
N GLY A 414 -7.00 10.18 8.24
CA GLY A 414 -5.62 9.74 8.53
C GLY A 414 -4.75 9.96 7.30
N TYR A 415 -3.41 9.91 7.41
CA TYR A 415 -2.56 9.96 6.22
C TYR A 415 -2.82 8.70 5.37
N SER A 416 -3.47 8.90 4.23
CA SER A 416 -3.68 7.89 3.19
C SER A 416 -2.61 8.09 2.13
N GLY A 417 -1.83 7.05 1.84
CA GLY A 417 -0.84 7.08 0.76
C GLY A 417 -0.90 5.78 -0.04
N PRO A 418 -0.40 5.76 -1.29
CA PRO A 418 -0.08 4.50 -1.95
C PRO A 418 0.85 3.70 -1.02
N LEU A 419 0.72 2.37 -1.04
CA LEU A 419 1.47 1.49 -0.16
C LEU A 419 2.96 1.85 -0.25
N ILE A 420 3.47 2.33 0.89
CA ILE A 420 4.52 3.34 0.97
C ILE A 420 5.88 2.73 0.59
N LEU A 421 6.71 3.44 -0.16
CA LEU A 421 8.13 3.13 -0.24
C LEU A 421 8.89 3.76 0.90
N VAL A 422 9.80 3.00 1.48
CA VAL A 422 10.86 3.59 2.28
C VAL A 422 12.17 2.88 1.94
N ALA A 423 12.89 3.41 0.95
CA ALA A 423 14.23 2.96 0.59
C ALA A 423 15.12 4.18 0.36
N ASP A 424 16.26 4.22 1.04
CA ASP A 424 17.22 5.34 0.95
C ASP A 424 18.27 5.10 -0.17
N ASP A 425 18.50 3.83 -0.58
CA ASP A 425 19.49 3.47 -1.61
C ASP A 425 19.22 2.07 -2.21
N GLN A 426 19.84 1.78 -3.36
CA GLN A 426 19.81 0.48 -4.01
C GLN A 426 20.61 -0.55 -3.21
N SER A 427 19.94 -1.28 -2.33
CA SER A 427 20.55 -2.46 -1.70
C SER A 427 20.22 -3.73 -2.52
N PRO A 428 21.19 -4.64 -2.74
CA PRO A 428 20.90 -6.00 -3.22
C PRO A 428 19.99 -6.80 -2.27
N ASP A 429 19.68 -6.24 -1.09
CA ASP A 429 18.87 -6.82 -0.02
C ASP A 429 17.46 -6.22 0.04
N GLU A 430 16.91 -5.72 -1.08
CA GLU A 430 15.52 -5.27 -1.17
C GLU A 430 14.54 -6.39 -0.79
N LEU A 431 13.53 -6.02 -0.01
CA LEU A 431 12.54 -6.93 0.56
C LEU A 431 11.25 -6.84 -0.26
N TYR A 432 10.80 -7.98 -0.80
CA TYR A 432 9.65 -8.01 -1.72
C TYR A 432 8.46 -8.81 -1.14
N PRO A 433 7.29 -8.19 -0.98
CA PRO A 433 6.07 -8.92 -0.66
C PRO A 433 5.51 -9.60 -1.91
N ASN A 434 4.73 -10.66 -1.73
CA ASN A 434 3.95 -11.32 -2.80
C ASN A 434 2.63 -10.58 -3.02
N GLY A 435 2.71 -9.26 -3.16
CA GLY A 435 1.56 -8.41 -3.39
C GLY A 435 1.91 -7.32 -4.39
N ILE A 436 0.93 -6.99 -5.21
CA ILE A 436 1.13 -6.07 -6.33
C ILE A 436 -0.04 -5.10 -6.47
N ASP A 437 0.28 -3.85 -6.81
CA ASP A 437 -0.69 -2.79 -7.06
C ASP A 437 -1.52 -3.14 -8.30
N GLY A 438 -2.83 -3.28 -8.08
CA GLY A 438 -3.78 -3.73 -9.09
C GLY A 438 -4.03 -2.74 -10.22
N ARG A 439 -3.46 -1.53 -10.18
CA ARG A 439 -3.57 -0.53 -11.26
C ARG A 439 -2.26 -0.38 -12.00
N ARG A 440 -1.14 -0.35 -11.27
CA ARG A 440 0.18 0.00 -11.80
C ARG A 440 1.07 -1.20 -12.13
N GLY A 441 0.80 -2.38 -11.55
CA GLY A 441 1.70 -3.53 -11.71
C GLY A 441 3.01 -3.37 -10.93
N GLU A 442 2.95 -2.63 -9.81
CA GLU A 442 4.10 -2.32 -8.96
C GLU A 442 4.02 -3.11 -7.65
N PRO A 443 5.13 -3.61 -7.07
CA PRO A 443 5.11 -4.21 -5.74
C PRO A 443 4.48 -3.28 -4.71
N LEU A 444 3.64 -3.82 -3.81
CA LEU A 444 2.94 -3.01 -2.81
C LEU A 444 3.87 -2.37 -1.79
N LEU A 445 5.04 -2.95 -1.53
CA LEU A 445 6.02 -2.35 -0.64
C LEU A 445 7.39 -2.69 -1.18
N ARG A 446 8.27 -1.69 -1.22
CA ARG A 446 9.71 -1.93 -1.20
C ARG A 446 10.31 -1.18 -0.04
N ILE A 447 11.12 -1.93 0.67
CA ILE A 447 11.83 -1.46 1.83
C ILE A 447 13.20 -2.10 1.81
N ASP A 448 14.23 -1.30 2.00
CA ASP A 448 15.58 -1.81 2.16
C ASP A 448 15.78 -2.40 3.57
N ALA A 449 16.79 -3.25 3.73
CA ALA A 449 17.07 -3.90 5.01
C ALA A 449 17.35 -2.90 6.15
N LYS A 450 17.96 -1.74 5.85
CA LYS A 450 18.28 -0.70 6.85
C LYS A 450 17.00 -0.11 7.40
N ARG A 451 16.09 0.32 6.53
CA ARG A 451 14.83 0.91 6.93
C ARG A 451 13.89 -0.10 7.58
N ALA A 452 13.87 -1.33 7.10
CA ALA A 452 13.14 -2.40 7.76
C ALA A 452 13.70 -2.71 9.16
N SER A 453 15.02 -2.64 9.34
CA SER A 453 15.65 -2.77 10.66
C SER A 453 15.31 -1.60 11.58
N GLU A 454 15.27 -0.36 11.07
CA GLU A 454 14.82 0.81 11.84
C GLU A 454 13.36 0.64 12.31
N LEU A 455 12.46 0.19 11.43
CA LEU A 455 11.08 -0.14 11.83
C LEU A 455 11.05 -1.30 12.83
N ALA A 456 11.81 -2.37 12.62
CA ALA A 456 11.86 -3.51 13.53
C ALA A 456 12.26 -3.09 14.97
N GLN A 457 13.19 -2.14 15.11
CA GLN A 457 13.64 -1.64 16.41
C GLN A 457 12.55 -0.94 17.23
N HIS A 458 11.51 -0.42 16.57
CA HIS A 458 10.38 0.24 17.22
C HIS A 458 9.15 -0.68 17.34
N SER A 459 9.26 -1.93 16.89
CA SER A 459 8.22 -2.96 16.98
C SER A 459 8.35 -3.76 18.29
N GLU A 460 8.04 -3.16 19.44
CA GLU A 460 8.02 -3.90 20.72
C GLU A 460 6.69 -4.66 20.91
N ASP A 461 6.77 -5.99 21.07
CA ASP A 461 5.62 -6.80 21.49
C ASP A 461 5.30 -6.58 22.99
N PRO A 462 4.03 -6.67 23.42
CA PRO A 462 3.70 -6.63 24.83
C PRO A 462 4.40 -7.75 25.61
N LYS A 463 4.84 -7.46 26.85
CA LYS A 463 5.52 -8.44 27.73
C LYS A 463 4.75 -9.76 27.90
N ASP A 464 3.42 -9.67 27.97
CA ASP A 464 2.55 -10.84 28.09
C ASP A 464 2.67 -11.76 26.86
N LEU A 465 2.77 -11.20 25.65
CA LEU A 465 2.93 -11.96 24.40
C LEU A 465 4.30 -12.65 24.34
N HIS A 466 5.35 -11.97 24.82
CA HIS A 466 6.68 -12.57 24.94
C HIS A 466 6.67 -13.80 25.88
N ALA A 467 5.97 -13.72 27.02
CA ALA A 467 5.81 -14.85 27.92
C ALA A 467 5.09 -16.04 27.24
N LEU A 468 4.05 -15.77 26.43
CA LEU A 468 3.35 -16.81 25.67
C LEU A 468 4.28 -17.54 24.69
N HIS A 469 5.05 -16.78 23.91
CA HIS A 469 6.00 -17.34 22.94
C HIS A 469 7.07 -18.19 23.63
N LYS A 470 7.61 -17.70 24.76
CA LYS A 470 8.59 -18.43 25.57
C LYS A 470 8.01 -19.75 26.08
N THR A 471 6.83 -19.73 26.71
CA THR A 471 6.17 -20.95 27.20
C THR A 471 5.90 -21.95 26.08
N ARG A 472 5.50 -21.49 24.90
CA ARG A 472 5.28 -22.36 23.74
C ARG A 472 6.57 -23.00 23.23
N ASN A 473 7.67 -22.24 23.21
CA ASN A 473 8.97 -22.72 22.72
C ASN A 473 9.65 -23.69 23.71
N GLU A 474 9.48 -23.47 25.02
CA GLU A 474 10.03 -24.31 26.10
C GLU A 474 9.21 -25.60 26.34
N ALA A 475 8.07 -25.79 25.68
CA ALA A 475 7.31 -27.02 25.75
C ALA A 475 8.08 -28.16 25.06
N GLU A 476 9.00 -28.81 25.79
CA GLU A 476 9.95 -29.84 25.30
C GLU A 476 9.28 -31.15 24.81
N GLU A 477 7.98 -31.36 25.01
CA GLU A 477 7.29 -32.59 24.62
C GLU A 477 6.62 -32.50 23.24
N LYS A 478 6.58 -33.65 22.53
CA LYS A 478 5.90 -33.86 21.23
C LYS A 478 4.38 -33.64 21.24
N HIS A 479 3.81 -33.13 22.34
CA HIS A 479 2.38 -32.94 22.53
C HIS A 479 1.99 -31.49 22.19
N PHE A 480 1.73 -31.30 20.89
CA PHE A 480 1.09 -30.13 20.29
C PHE A 480 -0.06 -29.64 21.16
N GLY A 481 -0.13 -28.34 21.49
CA GLY A 481 -1.32 -27.59 21.91
C GLY A 481 -2.13 -28.04 23.14
N VAL A 482 -2.13 -29.32 23.54
CA VAL A 482 -2.95 -29.91 24.60
C VAL A 482 -2.07 -30.64 25.61
N VAL A 483 -2.61 -30.90 26.79
CA VAL A 483 -1.94 -31.77 27.78
C VAL A 483 -1.84 -33.22 27.28
N ALA A 484 -0.80 -33.96 27.73
CA ALA A 484 -0.45 -35.29 27.21
C ALA A 484 -1.57 -36.36 27.26
N GLU A 485 -2.57 -36.19 28.12
CA GLU A 485 -3.72 -37.09 28.27
C GLU A 485 -4.86 -36.85 27.27
N VAL A 486 -4.77 -35.81 26.42
CA VAL A 486 -5.81 -35.43 25.46
C VAL A 486 -5.37 -35.75 24.04
N ASP A 487 -6.16 -36.53 23.31
CA ASP A 487 -5.99 -36.70 21.87
C ASP A 487 -6.67 -35.55 21.10
N GLN A 488 -5.87 -34.73 20.40
CA GLN A 488 -6.37 -33.65 19.54
C GLN A 488 -7.30 -34.15 18.42
N GLU A 489 -7.18 -35.40 18.00
CA GLU A 489 -8.01 -35.95 16.92
C GLU A 489 -9.30 -36.62 17.42
N ASP A 490 -9.47 -36.75 18.74
CA ASP A 490 -10.72 -37.16 19.36
C ASP A 490 -11.48 -35.91 19.85
N LEU A 491 -12.56 -35.55 19.14
CA LEU A 491 -13.33 -34.35 19.48
C LEU A 491 -14.04 -34.47 20.83
N ALA A 492 -14.30 -35.68 21.33
CA ALA A 492 -14.86 -35.87 22.66
C ALA A 492 -13.84 -35.48 23.76
N GLN A 493 -12.54 -35.59 23.49
CA GLN A 493 -11.47 -35.18 24.40
C GLN A 493 -11.03 -33.74 24.14
N ALA A 494 -10.70 -33.40 22.89
CA ALA A 494 -10.22 -32.07 22.50
C ALA A 494 -11.29 -30.97 22.64
N ARG A 495 -12.56 -31.36 22.50
CA ARG A 495 -13.75 -30.47 22.49
C ARG A 495 -13.71 -29.43 21.38
N TRP A 496 -14.84 -28.75 21.18
CA TRP A 496 -15.02 -27.68 20.20
C TRP A 496 -15.99 -26.63 20.75
N ALA A 497 -15.75 -25.35 20.47
CA ALA A 497 -16.71 -24.27 20.74
C ALA A 497 -16.72 -23.17 19.69
N LEU A 498 -17.89 -22.53 19.57
CA LEU A 498 -18.07 -21.28 18.83
C LEU A 498 -17.70 -20.09 19.72
N VAL A 499 -16.90 -19.16 19.23
CA VAL A 499 -16.57 -17.89 19.88
C VAL A 499 -17.23 -16.75 19.12
N VAL A 500 -18.06 -15.96 19.81
CA VAL A 500 -18.82 -14.84 19.23
C VAL A 500 -18.59 -13.54 20.00
N SER A 501 -18.72 -12.38 19.36
CA SER A 501 -18.73 -11.11 20.09
C SER A 501 -19.95 -11.05 20.99
N ALA A 502 -19.78 -10.53 22.21
CA ALA A 502 -20.87 -10.31 23.16
C ALA A 502 -22.00 -9.46 22.58
N THR A 503 -21.65 -8.53 21.69
CA THR A 503 -22.56 -7.52 21.15
C THR A 503 -23.07 -7.83 19.75
N ASP A 504 -22.61 -8.92 19.14
CA ASP A 504 -23.18 -9.41 17.89
C ASP A 504 -24.64 -9.84 18.09
N ASP A 505 -25.44 -9.73 17.03
CA ASP A 505 -26.82 -10.20 16.98
C ASP A 505 -26.86 -11.73 17.05
N VAL A 506 -27.78 -12.28 17.86
CA VAL A 506 -27.94 -13.73 18.06
C VAL A 506 -28.20 -14.51 16.77
N ARG A 507 -28.65 -13.85 15.70
CA ARG A 507 -28.78 -14.43 14.34
C ARG A 507 -27.50 -15.11 13.87
N LEU A 508 -26.33 -14.72 14.38
CA LEU A 508 -25.06 -15.39 14.08
C LEU A 508 -25.01 -16.81 14.66
N ILE A 509 -25.41 -16.98 15.94
CA ILE A 509 -25.51 -18.28 16.60
C ILE A 509 -26.63 -19.10 15.95
N GLU A 510 -27.78 -18.49 15.66
CA GLU A 510 -28.89 -19.14 14.98
C GLU A 510 -28.48 -19.69 13.60
N ALA A 511 -27.75 -18.89 12.81
CA ALA A 511 -27.27 -19.30 11.49
C ALA A 511 -26.30 -20.49 11.57
N LEU A 512 -25.44 -20.53 12.59
CA LEU A 512 -24.46 -21.60 12.81
C LEU A 512 -24.99 -22.77 13.63
N TRP A 513 -26.25 -22.72 14.07
CA TRP A 513 -26.86 -23.76 14.92
C TRP A 513 -26.73 -25.19 14.35
N PRO A 514 -26.93 -25.44 13.04
CA PRO A 514 -26.74 -26.78 12.49
C PRO A 514 -25.33 -27.35 12.73
N LEU A 515 -24.30 -26.50 12.67
CA LEU A 515 -22.92 -26.90 12.95
C LEU A 515 -22.70 -27.11 14.45
N ILE A 516 -23.26 -26.25 15.30
CA ILE A 516 -23.21 -26.41 16.76
C ILE A 516 -23.82 -27.75 17.19
N GLU A 517 -24.99 -28.12 16.65
CA GLU A 517 -25.64 -29.40 16.93
C GLU A 517 -24.77 -30.59 16.50
N HIS A 518 -24.21 -30.52 15.29
CA HIS A 518 -23.33 -31.56 14.77
C HIS A 518 -22.06 -31.74 15.61
N ARG A 519 -21.41 -30.64 16.01
CA ARG A 519 -20.21 -30.67 16.86
C ARG A 519 -20.54 -31.08 18.29
N ALA A 520 -21.69 -30.69 18.84
CA ALA A 520 -22.14 -31.14 20.15
C ALA A 520 -22.34 -32.67 20.18
N GLN A 521 -22.95 -33.23 19.13
CA GLN A 521 -23.11 -34.68 18.98
C GLN A 521 -21.77 -35.41 18.95
N GLN A 522 -20.80 -34.92 18.18
CA GLN A 522 -19.44 -35.51 18.11
C GLN A 522 -18.67 -35.40 19.43
N GLN A 523 -18.99 -34.39 20.25
CA GLN A 523 -18.43 -34.22 21.59
C GLN A 523 -19.18 -35.03 22.66
N GLY A 524 -20.31 -35.65 22.34
CA GLY A 524 -21.19 -36.30 23.33
C GLY A 524 -21.89 -35.31 24.28
N ILE A 525 -22.13 -34.07 23.85
CA ILE A 525 -22.84 -33.03 24.61
C ILE A 525 -24.34 -33.14 24.32
N VAL A 526 -25.16 -33.13 25.37
CA VAL A 526 -26.62 -33.07 25.25
C VAL A 526 -27.04 -31.62 25.27
N LEU A 527 -27.46 -31.08 24.12
CA LEU A 527 -27.84 -29.68 24.01
C LEU A 527 -29.17 -29.40 24.74
N PRO A 528 -29.29 -28.25 25.44
CA PRO A 528 -30.56 -27.80 25.99
C PRO A 528 -31.53 -27.40 24.86
N ALA A 529 -32.83 -27.40 25.15
CA ALA A 529 -33.82 -26.82 24.24
C ALA A 529 -33.65 -25.29 24.19
N VAL A 530 -33.21 -24.77 23.06
CA VAL A 530 -32.93 -23.34 22.87
C VAL A 530 -34.04 -22.62 22.11
N ASN A 531 -34.15 -21.31 22.32
CA ASN A 531 -34.92 -20.42 21.45
C ASN A 531 -34.15 -19.12 21.20
N PHE A 532 -34.40 -18.50 20.06
CA PHE A 532 -33.77 -17.25 19.63
C PHE A 532 -34.79 -16.11 19.70
N ARG A 533 -34.41 -14.99 20.32
CA ARG A 533 -35.29 -13.81 20.46
C ARG A 533 -34.82 -12.72 19.50
N GLN A 534 -35.77 -12.02 18.87
CA GLN A 534 -35.44 -10.92 17.97
C GLN A 534 -34.77 -9.77 18.74
N GLY A 535 -33.64 -9.27 18.22
CA GLY A 535 -32.87 -8.18 18.84
C GLY A 535 -32.03 -8.60 20.03
N GLU A 536 -32.02 -9.88 20.39
CA GLU A 536 -31.16 -10.43 21.44
C GLU A 536 -29.70 -10.46 20.96
N THR A 537 -28.79 -10.08 21.85
CA THR A 537 -27.35 -10.19 21.64
C THR A 537 -26.85 -11.60 21.92
N CYS A 538 -25.71 -11.96 21.34
CA CYS A 538 -25.02 -13.21 21.64
C CYS A 538 -24.74 -13.38 23.14
N ALA A 539 -24.41 -12.31 23.87
CA ALA A 539 -24.19 -12.38 25.32
C ALA A 539 -25.45 -12.70 26.11
N GLU A 540 -26.58 -12.07 25.77
CA GLU A 540 -27.87 -12.34 26.42
C GLU A 540 -28.32 -13.78 26.18
N TRP A 541 -28.17 -14.27 24.94
CA TRP A 541 -28.46 -15.65 24.60
C TRP A 541 -27.55 -16.64 25.34
N ALA A 542 -26.23 -16.36 25.37
CA ALA A 542 -25.25 -17.20 26.04
C ALA A 542 -25.49 -17.25 27.56
N GLY A 543 -25.96 -16.16 28.17
CA GLY A 543 -26.37 -16.14 29.57
C GLY A 543 -27.51 -17.12 29.89
N ARG A 544 -28.32 -17.52 28.90
CA ARG A 544 -29.43 -18.48 29.07
C ARG A 544 -29.00 -19.92 28.81
N TYR A 545 -28.11 -20.15 27.86
CA TYR A 545 -27.85 -21.51 27.33
C TYR A 545 -26.38 -21.95 27.35
N ALA A 546 -25.45 -21.05 27.62
CA ALA A 546 -24.02 -21.31 27.57
C ALA A 546 -23.27 -20.83 28.84
N ASP A 547 -23.98 -20.69 29.97
CA ASP A 547 -23.42 -20.19 31.22
C ASP A 547 -22.19 -21.02 31.66
N PRO A 548 -21.00 -20.41 31.80
CA PRO A 548 -19.78 -21.10 32.23
C PRO A 548 -19.83 -21.71 33.63
N LYS A 549 -20.84 -21.37 34.44
CA LYS A 549 -21.09 -22.03 35.73
C LYS A 549 -21.70 -23.43 35.58
N GLN A 550 -22.29 -23.75 34.43
CA GLN A 550 -22.86 -25.06 34.15
C GLN A 550 -21.77 -26.04 33.66
N PRO A 551 -21.91 -27.35 33.93
CA PRO A 551 -21.02 -28.37 33.36
C PRO A 551 -20.97 -28.27 31.82
N TRP A 552 -19.80 -28.50 31.24
CA TRP A 552 -19.59 -28.40 29.78
C TRP A 552 -20.58 -29.27 29.00
N GLU A 553 -20.88 -30.46 29.53
CA GLU A 553 -21.74 -31.47 28.92
C GLU A 553 -23.22 -31.09 28.90
N GLN A 554 -23.62 -30.04 29.64
CA GLN A 554 -25.01 -29.63 29.85
C GLN A 554 -25.32 -28.25 29.28
N ARG A 555 -24.35 -27.59 28.64
CA ARG A 555 -24.49 -26.25 28.06
C ARG A 555 -24.17 -26.25 26.58
N ALA A 556 -24.69 -25.26 25.86
CA ALA A 556 -24.32 -25.04 24.47
C ALA A 556 -22.82 -24.66 24.39
N PRO A 557 -22.04 -25.23 23.44
CA PRO A 557 -20.60 -24.99 23.31
C PRO A 557 -20.34 -23.63 22.63
N VAL A 558 -20.78 -22.55 23.28
CA VAL A 558 -20.63 -21.17 22.82
C VAL A 558 -19.91 -20.37 23.90
N LEU A 559 -18.85 -19.68 23.51
CA LEU A 559 -18.07 -18.79 24.36
C LEU A 559 -18.21 -17.36 23.84
N VAL A 560 -18.39 -16.43 24.78
CA VAL A 560 -18.55 -15.01 24.46
C VAL A 560 -17.23 -14.29 24.64
N HIS A 561 -16.89 -13.39 23.71
CA HIS A 561 -15.81 -12.40 23.81
C HIS A 561 -16.38 -11.02 24.12
N ARG A 562 -15.86 -10.31 25.13
CA ARG A 562 -16.34 -8.97 25.49
C ARG A 562 -15.58 -7.88 24.70
N PRO A 563 -16.21 -6.75 24.37
CA PRO A 563 -15.54 -5.64 23.69
C PRO A 563 -14.22 -5.26 24.39
N GLY A 564 -13.12 -5.19 23.63
CA GLY A 564 -11.79 -4.81 24.12
C GLY A 564 -11.08 -5.83 25.02
N GLU A 565 -11.66 -7.02 25.21
CA GLU A 565 -11.07 -8.07 26.05
C GLU A 565 -9.85 -8.71 25.37
N ARG A 566 -8.70 -8.74 26.04
CA ARG A 566 -7.48 -9.44 25.57
C ARG A 566 -7.57 -10.94 25.86
N VAL A 567 -6.76 -11.76 25.18
CA VAL A 567 -6.77 -13.23 25.32
C VAL A 567 -6.61 -13.68 26.77
N ASN A 568 -5.62 -13.16 27.51
CA ASN A 568 -5.40 -13.57 28.90
C ASN A 568 -6.61 -13.29 29.81
N ALA A 569 -7.25 -12.13 29.66
CA ALA A 569 -8.44 -11.78 30.42
C ALA A 569 -9.64 -12.66 30.04
N TRP A 570 -9.79 -12.95 28.74
CA TRP A 570 -10.82 -13.85 28.22
C TRP A 570 -10.65 -15.27 28.74
N LEU A 571 -9.44 -15.84 28.66
CA LEU A 571 -9.11 -17.18 29.17
C LEU A 571 -9.39 -17.27 30.67
N ALA A 572 -8.94 -16.28 31.46
CA ALA A 572 -9.15 -16.24 32.90
C ALA A 572 -10.65 -16.24 33.26
N ARG A 573 -11.46 -15.46 32.53
CA ARG A 573 -12.92 -15.42 32.72
C ARG A 573 -13.59 -16.76 32.38
N HIS A 574 -13.02 -17.53 31.48
CA HIS A 574 -13.50 -18.87 31.11
C HIS A 574 -12.82 -20.01 31.89
N GLY A 575 -12.06 -19.67 32.94
CA GLY A 575 -11.56 -20.65 33.93
C GLY A 575 -10.19 -21.24 33.62
N THR A 576 -9.46 -20.71 32.64
CA THR A 576 -8.14 -21.21 32.26
C THR A 576 -7.11 -20.09 32.10
N MET A 577 -5.87 -20.45 31.77
CA MET A 577 -4.79 -19.53 31.44
C MET A 577 -4.05 -20.04 30.21
N ALA A 578 -3.21 -19.20 29.62
CA ALA A 578 -2.44 -19.63 28.47
C ALA A 578 -1.39 -20.70 28.83
N GLY A 579 -1.23 -21.67 27.94
CA GLY A 579 -0.39 -22.85 28.11
C GLY A 579 -0.99 -24.06 27.38
N PRO A 580 -0.43 -25.27 27.59
CA PRO A 580 -1.02 -26.50 27.05
C PRO A 580 -2.49 -26.63 27.43
N VAL A 581 -3.35 -26.78 26.43
CA VAL A 581 -4.81 -26.75 26.59
C VAL A 581 -5.28 -28.02 27.29
N LYS A 582 -6.02 -27.83 28.39
CA LYS A 582 -6.80 -28.87 29.05
C LYS A 582 -8.29 -28.53 28.91
N PRO A 583 -9.01 -29.10 27.93
CA PRO A 583 -10.39 -28.72 27.62
C PRO A 583 -11.34 -28.80 28.83
N SER A 584 -11.08 -29.70 29.78
CA SER A 584 -11.86 -29.82 31.01
C SER A 584 -11.77 -28.60 31.94
N GLN A 585 -10.85 -27.66 31.70
CA GLN A 585 -10.72 -26.39 32.45
C GLN A 585 -11.54 -25.24 31.87
N GLY A 586 -12.38 -25.50 30.85
CA GLY A 586 -13.44 -24.57 30.44
C GLY A 586 -13.30 -23.99 29.03
N VAL A 587 -12.12 -24.09 28.41
CA VAL A 587 -11.89 -23.66 27.02
C VAL A 587 -11.45 -24.86 26.17
N PRO A 588 -12.26 -25.28 25.17
CA PRO A 588 -11.90 -26.34 24.21
C PRO A 588 -10.65 -26.06 23.41
N PHE A 589 -10.02 -27.09 22.85
CA PHE A 589 -8.87 -26.93 21.95
C PHE A 589 -9.27 -26.36 20.58
N TYR A 590 -10.38 -26.81 19.98
CA TYR A 590 -10.86 -26.25 18.72
C TYR A 590 -11.82 -25.08 18.95
N LEU A 591 -11.48 -23.91 18.42
CA LEU A 591 -12.26 -22.68 18.59
C LEU A 591 -12.63 -22.10 17.23
N LEU A 592 -13.93 -22.00 16.94
CA LEU A 592 -14.43 -21.33 15.75
C LEU A 592 -14.84 -19.89 16.10
N ILE A 593 -14.10 -18.89 15.64
CA ILE A 593 -14.49 -17.48 15.76
C ILE A 593 -15.52 -17.16 14.68
N ALA A 594 -16.71 -16.72 15.08
CA ALA A 594 -17.67 -16.09 14.19
C ALA A 594 -17.88 -14.65 14.63
N ALA A 595 -17.20 -13.73 13.94
CA ALA A 595 -17.28 -12.29 14.17
C ALA A 595 -16.57 -11.53 13.04
N ARG A 596 -16.97 -10.28 12.82
CA ARG A 596 -16.18 -9.34 12.01
C ARG A 596 -14.80 -9.11 12.66
N PRO A 597 -13.75 -8.85 11.86
CA PRO A 597 -12.40 -8.69 12.39
C PRO A 597 -12.07 -7.27 12.88
N GLY A 598 -12.97 -6.30 12.70
CA GLY A 598 -12.78 -4.94 13.20
C GLY A 598 -14.08 -4.13 13.18
N PRO A 599 -14.03 -2.91 13.75
CA PRO A 599 -15.17 -2.01 13.78
C PRO A 599 -15.48 -1.42 12.39
N LEU A 600 -16.75 -1.15 12.10
CA LEU A 600 -17.17 -0.36 10.92
C LEU A 600 -17.30 1.14 11.21
N ALA A 601 -17.40 1.49 12.48
CA ALA A 601 -17.48 2.86 12.97
C ALA A 601 -16.84 2.95 14.36
N GLU A 602 -16.46 4.15 14.80
CA GLU A 602 -15.75 4.37 16.06
C GLU A 602 -16.45 3.78 17.31
N ASN A 603 -17.78 3.77 17.31
CA ASN A 603 -18.60 3.23 18.41
C ASN A 603 -19.03 1.77 18.22
N ASP A 604 -18.63 1.12 17.12
CA ASP A 604 -18.90 -0.29 16.89
C ASP A 604 -18.10 -1.15 17.87
N ARG A 605 -18.76 -2.15 18.47
CA ARG A 605 -18.18 -3.08 19.44
C ARG A 605 -18.41 -4.54 19.05
N ALA A 606 -19.11 -4.79 17.95
CA ALA A 606 -19.52 -6.11 17.48
C ALA A 606 -18.46 -6.73 16.55
N PHE A 607 -17.27 -6.97 17.10
CA PHE A 607 -16.15 -7.57 16.37
C PHE A 607 -15.22 -8.34 17.31
N ILE A 608 -14.39 -9.21 16.74
CA ILE A 608 -13.26 -9.89 17.41
C ILE A 608 -12.03 -9.73 16.50
N SER A 609 -11.01 -9.03 16.97
CA SER A 609 -9.85 -8.64 16.16
C SER A 609 -9.05 -9.82 15.60
N PHE A 610 -8.29 -9.60 14.52
CA PHE A 610 -7.31 -10.59 14.06
C PHE A 610 -6.25 -10.89 15.13
N ASN A 611 -5.79 -9.88 15.87
CA ASN A 611 -4.83 -10.06 16.97
C ASN A 611 -5.32 -11.04 18.04
N PHE A 612 -6.63 -11.02 18.36
CA PHE A 612 -7.19 -12.00 19.30
C PHE A 612 -7.05 -13.44 18.79
N GLN A 613 -7.20 -13.65 17.48
CA GLN A 613 -6.99 -14.95 16.86
C GLN A 613 -5.51 -15.35 16.86
N TYR A 614 -4.60 -14.46 16.44
CA TYR A 614 -3.16 -14.73 16.45
C TYR A 614 -2.63 -15.12 17.84
N GLU A 615 -3.11 -14.44 18.89
CA GLU A 615 -2.72 -14.73 20.27
C GLU A 615 -3.28 -16.08 20.75
N LEU A 616 -4.51 -16.46 20.37
CA LEU A 616 -5.09 -17.76 20.71
C LEU A 616 -4.43 -18.91 19.95
N ASP A 617 -4.12 -18.72 18.67
CA ASP A 617 -3.53 -19.73 17.80
C ASP A 617 -2.20 -20.28 18.35
N ILE A 618 -1.49 -19.55 19.23
CA ILE A 618 -0.27 -20.03 19.90
C ILE A 618 -0.47 -21.41 20.58
N PHE A 619 -1.64 -21.67 21.17
CA PHE A 619 -1.93 -22.96 21.84
C PHE A 619 -3.23 -23.64 21.39
N TRP A 620 -4.14 -22.94 20.74
CA TRP A 620 -5.44 -23.47 20.31
C TRP A 620 -5.48 -23.72 18.80
N GLY A 621 -6.34 -24.64 18.36
CA GLY A 621 -6.68 -24.78 16.95
C GLY A 621 -7.82 -23.83 16.59
N VAL A 622 -7.51 -22.63 16.10
CA VAL A 622 -8.52 -21.60 15.84
C VAL A 622 -8.83 -21.50 14.35
N GLY A 623 -10.11 -21.38 14.02
CA GLY A 623 -10.56 -21.01 12.69
C GLY A 623 -11.56 -19.85 12.75
N ARG A 624 -11.75 -19.13 11.65
CA ARG A 624 -12.67 -17.98 11.58
C ARG A 624 -13.69 -18.11 10.46
N LEU A 625 -14.94 -17.73 10.75
CA LEU A 625 -15.98 -17.47 9.76
C LEU A 625 -16.39 -16.00 9.78
N CYS A 626 -16.27 -15.36 8.62
CA CYS A 626 -16.72 -14.00 8.40
C CYS A 626 -17.30 -13.88 7.00
N PHE A 627 -18.63 -13.76 6.88
CA PHE A 627 -19.29 -13.53 5.61
C PHE A 627 -19.92 -12.14 5.62
N THR A 628 -19.40 -11.23 4.80
CA THR A 628 -19.79 -9.81 4.84
C THR A 628 -20.00 -9.22 3.46
N ASP A 629 -21.01 -8.35 3.33
CA ASP A 629 -21.20 -7.50 2.16
C ASP A 629 -20.06 -6.48 1.96
N GLU A 630 -20.14 -5.68 0.90
CA GLU A 630 -19.14 -4.64 0.57
C GLU A 630 -19.03 -3.55 1.63
N ARG A 631 -20.05 -3.42 2.50
CA ARG A 631 -20.08 -2.47 3.62
C ARG A 631 -19.61 -3.13 4.93
N GLY A 632 -19.19 -4.38 4.87
CA GLY A 632 -18.71 -5.15 6.01
C GLY A 632 -19.81 -5.69 6.94
N HIS A 633 -21.10 -5.59 6.58
CA HIS A 633 -22.18 -6.15 7.40
C HIS A 633 -22.32 -7.66 7.20
N HIS A 634 -22.67 -8.38 8.26
CA HIS A 634 -22.88 -9.83 8.23
C HIS A 634 -23.95 -10.25 7.22
N ARG A 635 -23.66 -11.27 6.41
CA ARG A 635 -24.63 -12.00 5.60
C ARG A 635 -25.03 -13.31 6.30
N TYR A 636 -25.96 -13.25 7.25
CA TYR A 636 -26.34 -14.42 8.08
C TYR A 636 -26.76 -15.67 7.29
N ALA A 637 -27.36 -15.51 6.10
CA ALA A 637 -27.72 -16.64 5.23
C ALA A 637 -26.49 -17.43 4.74
N ASP A 638 -25.34 -16.77 4.59
CA ASP A 638 -24.09 -17.40 4.15
C ASP A 638 -23.50 -18.27 5.25
N TYR A 639 -23.55 -17.82 6.51
CA TYR A 639 -23.16 -18.63 7.67
C TYR A 639 -23.97 -19.92 7.76
N ARG A 640 -25.30 -19.83 7.55
CA ARG A 640 -26.19 -20.99 7.52
C ARG A 640 -25.85 -21.93 6.37
N THR A 641 -25.62 -21.37 5.18
CA THR A 641 -25.24 -22.15 3.99
C THR A 641 -23.94 -22.92 4.21
N TYR A 642 -22.92 -22.26 4.78
CA TYR A 642 -21.67 -22.90 5.15
C TYR A 642 -21.88 -24.04 6.16
N ALA A 643 -22.59 -23.77 7.26
CA ALA A 643 -22.84 -24.74 8.31
C ALA A 643 -23.57 -25.98 7.79
N GLN A 644 -24.62 -25.79 6.99
CA GLN A 644 -25.38 -26.90 6.38
C GLN A 644 -24.51 -27.72 5.44
N ARG A 645 -23.76 -27.08 4.53
CA ARG A 645 -22.88 -27.77 3.58
C ARG A 645 -21.81 -28.60 4.29
N LEU A 646 -21.16 -28.05 5.31
CA LEU A 646 -20.14 -28.78 6.07
C LEU A 646 -20.74 -29.99 6.79
N VAL A 647 -21.89 -29.82 7.45
CA VAL A 647 -22.58 -30.92 8.14
C VAL A 647 -23.03 -32.00 7.17
N ASP A 648 -23.63 -31.61 6.04
CA ASP A 648 -24.07 -32.53 5.00
C ASP A 648 -22.89 -33.31 4.41
N TYR A 649 -21.76 -32.64 4.18
CA TYR A 649 -20.53 -33.29 3.73
C TYR A 649 -20.02 -34.32 4.75
N GLU A 650 -19.93 -33.96 6.02
CA GLU A 650 -19.42 -34.88 7.07
C GLU A 650 -20.35 -36.06 7.35
N ARG A 651 -21.64 -35.94 7.07
CA ARG A 651 -22.62 -37.03 7.20
C ARG A 651 -22.72 -37.92 5.96
N ARG A 652 -22.13 -37.50 4.85
CA ARG A 652 -22.24 -38.19 3.57
C ARG A 652 -21.48 -39.52 3.59
N ALA A 653 -22.02 -40.54 2.92
CA ALA A 653 -21.31 -41.81 2.76
C ALA A 653 -20.06 -41.61 1.89
N ALA A 654 -18.95 -42.29 2.21
CA ALA A 654 -17.67 -42.13 1.50
C ALA A 654 -17.78 -42.27 -0.03
N ARG A 655 -18.66 -43.15 -0.52
CA ARG A 655 -18.90 -43.38 -1.97
C ARG A 655 -19.59 -42.19 -2.69
N GLU A 656 -20.18 -41.27 -1.95
CA GLU A 656 -20.92 -40.11 -2.47
C GLU A 656 -20.05 -38.83 -2.42
N ILE A 657 -18.84 -38.91 -1.85
CA ILE A 657 -17.86 -37.83 -1.83
C ILE A 657 -17.26 -37.71 -3.23
N ARG A 658 -17.36 -36.51 -3.82
CA ARG A 658 -16.89 -36.19 -5.17
C ARG A 658 -15.63 -35.33 -5.13
N LEU A 659 -14.64 -35.76 -4.35
CA LEU A 659 -13.36 -35.10 -4.17
C LEU A 659 -12.29 -35.86 -4.95
N ARG A 660 -11.51 -35.18 -5.80
CA ARG A 660 -10.37 -35.83 -6.46
C ARG A 660 -9.25 -35.99 -5.44
N ARG A 661 -8.68 -37.20 -5.32
CA ARG A 661 -7.43 -37.44 -4.57
C ARG A 661 -6.26 -36.83 -5.33
N GLU A 662 -6.24 -35.51 -5.43
CA GLU A 662 -5.30 -34.73 -6.23
C GLU A 662 -4.92 -33.48 -5.43
N ILE A 663 -3.65 -33.11 -5.51
CA ILE A 663 -3.15 -31.82 -5.05
C ILE A 663 -2.75 -31.00 -6.28
N VAL A 664 -3.33 -29.81 -6.40
CA VAL A 664 -2.98 -28.84 -7.43
C VAL A 664 -1.99 -27.85 -6.85
N TYR A 665 -0.80 -27.76 -7.44
CA TYR A 665 0.20 -26.73 -7.14
C TYR A 665 0.13 -25.67 -8.24
N PHE A 666 -0.28 -24.47 -7.88
CA PHE A 666 -0.45 -23.33 -8.76
C PHE A 666 0.56 -22.25 -8.40
N GLY A 667 1.45 -21.87 -9.32
CA GLY A 667 2.50 -20.89 -9.05
C GLY A 667 2.82 -20.02 -10.24
N THR A 668 2.65 -18.70 -10.12
CA THR A 668 3.05 -17.76 -11.18
C THR A 668 4.54 -17.48 -11.12
N ARG A 669 5.10 -17.03 -12.26
CA ARG A 669 6.45 -16.49 -12.39
C ARG A 669 6.40 -15.40 -13.47
N HIS A 670 6.16 -14.17 -13.06
CA HIS A 670 6.10 -13.03 -13.98
C HIS A 670 7.52 -12.59 -14.35
N ASP A 671 7.67 -12.00 -15.54
CA ASP A 671 8.96 -11.44 -15.93
C ASP A 671 9.29 -10.24 -15.05
N LEU A 672 10.57 -10.07 -14.73
CA LEU A 672 11.06 -8.92 -13.97
C LEU A 672 10.43 -8.77 -12.58
N ASP A 673 9.85 -9.84 -12.05
CA ASP A 673 9.28 -9.89 -10.72
C ASP A 673 9.99 -10.92 -9.84
N LYS A 674 10.69 -10.42 -8.82
CA LYS A 674 11.50 -11.27 -7.93
C LYS A 674 10.64 -12.10 -6.99
N SER A 675 9.49 -11.58 -6.57
CA SER A 675 8.59 -12.26 -5.62
C SER A 675 8.08 -13.58 -6.18
N THR A 676 7.48 -13.55 -7.38
CA THR A 676 6.94 -14.75 -8.03
C THR A 676 8.04 -15.66 -8.57
N GLU A 677 9.20 -15.13 -8.99
CA GLU A 677 10.36 -15.97 -9.28
C GLU A 677 10.79 -16.81 -8.08
N ARG A 678 10.97 -16.19 -6.91
CA ARG A 678 11.37 -16.90 -5.68
C ARG A 678 10.29 -17.88 -5.25
N SER A 679 9.02 -17.47 -5.24
CA SER A 679 7.91 -18.36 -4.89
C SER A 679 7.82 -19.56 -5.84
N ALA A 680 8.04 -19.38 -7.14
CA ALA A 680 8.05 -20.47 -8.11
C ALA A 680 9.24 -21.45 -7.90
N LEU A 681 10.45 -20.91 -7.74
CA LEU A 681 11.69 -21.70 -7.71
C LEU A 681 12.02 -22.29 -6.33
N GLU A 682 11.71 -21.56 -5.26
CA GLU A 682 12.11 -21.89 -3.89
C GLU A 682 10.96 -22.47 -3.04
N LEU A 683 9.70 -22.32 -3.46
CA LEU A 683 8.53 -22.86 -2.75
C LEU A 683 7.74 -23.88 -3.57
N VAL A 684 7.15 -23.50 -4.71
CA VAL A 684 6.26 -24.38 -5.48
C VAL A 684 7.01 -25.55 -6.10
N THR A 685 8.15 -25.29 -6.75
CA THR A 685 8.96 -26.34 -7.38
C THR A 685 9.47 -27.37 -6.37
N PRO A 686 10.05 -26.98 -5.21
CA PRO A 686 10.47 -27.95 -4.21
C PRO A 686 9.31 -28.73 -3.60
N LEU A 687 8.16 -28.10 -3.32
CA LEU A 687 6.97 -28.80 -2.82
C LEU A 687 6.44 -29.84 -3.80
N ALA A 688 6.36 -29.50 -5.09
CA ALA A 688 5.94 -30.41 -6.14
C ALA A 688 6.92 -31.59 -6.34
N LYS A 689 8.22 -31.38 -6.07
CA LYS A 689 9.25 -32.45 -6.04
C LYS A 689 9.13 -33.30 -4.77
N TRP A 690 8.90 -32.69 -3.62
CA TRP A 690 8.67 -33.40 -2.37
C TRP A 690 7.46 -34.33 -2.47
N HIS A 691 6.36 -33.87 -3.09
CA HIS A 691 5.14 -34.66 -3.27
C HIS A 691 5.45 -36.08 -3.77
N GLU A 692 6.33 -36.24 -4.76
CA GLU A 692 6.65 -37.52 -5.43
C GLU A 692 7.26 -38.57 -4.49
N ARG A 693 7.83 -38.16 -3.37
CA ARG A 693 8.46 -39.03 -2.36
C ARG A 693 7.86 -38.87 -0.95
N GLY A 694 7.02 -37.86 -0.77
CA GLY A 694 6.48 -37.41 0.50
C GLY A 694 5.21 -38.15 0.92
N LEU A 695 4.54 -37.61 1.94
CA LEU A 695 3.28 -38.15 2.44
C LEU A 695 2.14 -38.14 1.39
N PRO A 696 1.97 -37.10 0.53
CA PRO A 696 0.91 -37.11 -0.48
C PRO A 696 0.94 -38.33 -1.40
N GLN A 697 2.10 -38.64 -1.99
CA GLN A 697 2.25 -39.83 -2.85
C GLN A 697 2.03 -41.14 -2.07
N LYS A 698 2.52 -41.22 -0.83
CA LYS A 698 2.31 -42.40 0.03
C LYS A 698 0.83 -42.61 0.38
N GLN A 699 0.06 -41.53 0.46
CA GLN A 699 -1.39 -41.55 0.67
C GLN A 699 -2.18 -41.64 -0.65
N GLY A 700 -1.51 -41.80 -1.79
CA GLY A 700 -2.15 -42.00 -3.09
C GLY A 700 -2.82 -40.75 -3.66
N PHE A 701 -2.36 -39.55 -3.30
CA PHE A 701 -2.79 -38.32 -3.95
C PHE A 701 -1.99 -38.13 -5.25
N ALA A 702 -2.68 -37.77 -6.33
CA ALA A 702 -2.07 -37.35 -7.58
C ALA A 702 -1.55 -35.90 -7.47
N LYS A 703 -0.58 -35.55 -8.32
CA LYS A 703 -0.04 -34.20 -8.46
C LYS A 703 -0.47 -33.58 -9.78
N ARG A 704 -0.98 -32.35 -9.73
CA ARG A 704 -1.09 -31.45 -10.90
C ARG A 704 -0.26 -30.20 -10.64
N LEU A 705 0.73 -29.94 -11.48
CA LEU A 705 1.59 -28.75 -11.38
C LEU A 705 1.21 -27.77 -12.50
N LEU A 706 0.79 -26.58 -12.12
CA LEU A 706 0.52 -25.44 -13.00
C LEU A 706 1.50 -24.33 -12.60
N LEU A 707 2.64 -24.27 -13.28
CA LEU A 707 3.76 -23.39 -12.93
C LEU A 707 4.12 -22.47 -14.10
N ALA A 708 4.45 -21.21 -13.81
CA ALA A 708 4.82 -20.23 -14.81
C ALA A 708 3.76 -20.18 -15.93
N GLY A 709 4.14 -20.43 -17.19
CA GLY A 709 3.25 -20.40 -18.36
C GLY A 709 1.95 -21.21 -18.22
N ASP A 710 1.92 -22.25 -17.38
CA ASP A 710 0.72 -23.06 -17.13
C ASP A 710 -0.19 -22.49 -16.03
N ALA A 711 0.28 -21.54 -15.22
CA ALA A 711 -0.45 -20.91 -14.11
C ALA A 711 -1.40 -19.79 -14.59
N THR A 712 -2.14 -20.05 -15.67
CA THR A 712 -3.14 -19.13 -16.22
C THR A 712 -4.45 -19.23 -15.44
N ARG A 713 -5.24 -18.16 -15.50
CA ARG A 713 -6.60 -18.12 -14.96
C ARG A 713 -7.46 -19.25 -15.52
N SER A 714 -7.39 -19.49 -16.82
CA SER A 714 -8.15 -20.56 -17.48
C SER A 714 -7.79 -21.95 -16.94
N ASN A 715 -6.50 -22.21 -16.69
CA ASN A 715 -6.05 -23.47 -16.11
C ASN A 715 -6.44 -23.62 -14.64
N LEU A 716 -6.43 -22.53 -13.86
CA LEU A 716 -6.95 -22.53 -12.49
C LEU A 716 -8.45 -22.85 -12.45
N GLU A 717 -9.24 -22.19 -13.30
CA GLU A 717 -10.67 -22.45 -13.43
C GLU A 717 -10.94 -23.91 -13.82
N LEU A 718 -10.20 -24.44 -14.79
CA LEU A 718 -10.31 -25.84 -15.19
C LEU A 718 -9.93 -26.80 -14.05
N ALA A 719 -8.85 -26.51 -13.32
CA ALA A 719 -8.42 -27.32 -12.19
C ALA A 719 -9.49 -27.37 -11.09
N LEU A 720 -10.18 -26.27 -10.80
CA LEU A 720 -11.27 -26.23 -9.82
C LEU A 720 -12.54 -26.93 -10.30
N ARG A 721 -12.83 -26.89 -11.61
CA ARG A 721 -14.11 -27.36 -12.19
C ARG A 721 -14.08 -28.75 -12.82
N ASP A 722 -12.93 -29.36 -13.01
CA ASP A 722 -12.81 -30.60 -13.80
C ASP A 722 -13.72 -31.73 -13.26
N GLY A 723 -14.78 -32.04 -14.04
CA GLY A 723 -15.88 -32.94 -13.69
C GLY A 723 -16.84 -32.45 -12.58
N ASN A 724 -16.75 -31.18 -12.19
CA ASN A 724 -17.30 -30.60 -10.95
C ASN A 724 -16.87 -31.40 -9.69
N GLN A 725 -15.66 -31.95 -9.74
CA GLN A 725 -15.01 -32.64 -8.64
C GLN A 725 -13.78 -31.82 -8.26
N PRO A 726 -13.77 -31.07 -7.16
CA PRO A 726 -12.61 -30.24 -6.81
C PRO A 726 -11.40 -31.12 -6.45
N PRO A 727 -10.16 -30.58 -6.53
CA PRO A 727 -9.01 -31.24 -5.93
C PRO A 727 -9.16 -31.30 -4.42
N ALA A 728 -8.45 -32.22 -3.76
CA ALA A 728 -8.43 -32.29 -2.31
C ALA A 728 -7.73 -31.08 -1.69
N ILE A 729 -6.62 -30.67 -2.31
CA ILE A 729 -5.85 -29.50 -1.88
C ILE A 729 -5.52 -28.63 -3.10
N LEU A 730 -5.80 -27.34 -3.00
CA LEU A 730 -5.21 -26.30 -3.84
C LEU A 730 -4.10 -25.61 -3.05
N PHE A 731 -2.86 -25.69 -3.52
CA PHE A 731 -1.75 -24.87 -3.04
C PHE A 731 -1.45 -23.80 -4.09
N SER A 732 -1.63 -22.53 -3.74
CA SER A 732 -1.39 -21.39 -4.63
C SER A 732 -0.26 -20.52 -4.09
N ALA A 733 0.70 -20.14 -4.93
CA ALA A 733 1.70 -19.11 -4.63
C ALA A 733 1.78 -18.09 -5.77
N THR A 734 1.20 -16.91 -5.55
CA THR A 734 1.06 -15.85 -6.56
C THR A 734 1.21 -14.48 -5.91
N HIS A 735 1.16 -13.40 -6.69
CA HIS A 735 0.80 -12.13 -6.08
C HIS A 735 -0.66 -12.14 -5.62
N GLY A 736 -0.91 -11.48 -4.50
CA GLY A 736 -2.22 -10.99 -4.12
C GLY A 736 -2.42 -9.55 -4.60
N LEU A 737 -3.56 -9.29 -5.20
CA LEU A 737 -3.95 -7.96 -5.68
C LEU A 737 -4.11 -7.01 -4.50
N GLY A 738 -3.41 -5.87 -4.52
CA GLY A 738 -3.61 -4.77 -3.58
C GLY A 738 -4.15 -3.54 -4.29
N LEU A 739 -5.18 -2.93 -3.73
CA LEU A 739 -5.81 -1.71 -4.24
C LEU A 739 -5.67 -0.56 -3.22
N PRO A 740 -5.62 0.70 -3.67
CA PRO A 740 -5.59 1.86 -2.77
C PRO A 740 -6.82 1.94 -1.87
N ALA A 741 -6.68 2.47 -0.65
CA ALA A 741 -7.78 2.64 0.31
C ALA A 741 -8.98 3.45 -0.23
N THR A 742 -8.74 4.29 -1.23
CA THR A 742 -9.75 5.12 -1.91
C THR A 742 -10.44 4.43 -3.08
N ASP A 743 -9.99 3.24 -3.47
CA ASP A 743 -10.51 2.50 -4.62
C ASP A 743 -11.83 1.82 -4.28
N ARG A 744 -12.86 2.06 -5.09
CA ARG A 744 -14.21 1.48 -4.89
C ARG A 744 -14.20 -0.04 -5.07
N GLU A 745 -13.24 -0.58 -5.79
CA GLU A 745 -13.10 -2.02 -6.04
C GLU A 745 -12.24 -2.74 -5.00
N LEU A 746 -11.77 -2.04 -3.95
CA LEU A 746 -10.92 -2.62 -2.91
C LEU A 746 -11.58 -3.81 -2.21
N ILE A 747 -12.78 -3.64 -1.64
CA ILE A 747 -13.44 -4.72 -0.89
C ILE A 747 -13.73 -5.97 -1.75
N PRO A 748 -14.22 -5.86 -3.00
CA PRO A 748 -14.47 -7.05 -3.81
C PRO A 748 -13.20 -7.77 -4.29
N TYR A 749 -12.07 -7.07 -4.49
CA TYR A 749 -10.89 -7.68 -5.16
C TYR A 749 -9.59 -7.69 -4.37
N GLN A 750 -9.49 -7.05 -3.19
CA GLN A 750 -8.29 -7.14 -2.36
C GLN A 750 -7.97 -8.61 -2.04
N GLY A 751 -6.74 -9.03 -2.34
CA GLY A 751 -6.29 -10.40 -2.16
C GLY A 751 -6.67 -11.37 -3.30
N ALA A 752 -7.22 -10.89 -4.40
CA ALA A 752 -7.41 -11.69 -5.61
C ALA A 752 -6.06 -12.24 -6.13
N LEU A 753 -6.07 -13.41 -6.76
CA LEU A 753 -4.84 -14.07 -7.20
C LEU A 753 -4.45 -13.57 -8.58
N VAL A 754 -3.31 -12.90 -8.69
CA VAL A 754 -2.76 -12.51 -9.99
C VAL A 754 -2.23 -13.76 -10.69
N THR A 755 -2.70 -14.00 -11.89
CA THR A 755 -2.40 -15.19 -12.70
C THR A 755 -1.38 -14.88 -13.78
N GLN A 756 -0.78 -15.91 -14.39
CA GLN A 756 0.28 -15.75 -15.41
C GLN A 756 -0.17 -14.98 -16.65
N ASP A 757 -1.47 -14.76 -16.83
CA ASP A 757 -2.02 -13.89 -17.87
C ASP A 757 -1.47 -12.45 -17.78
N TRP A 758 -1.04 -11.98 -16.59
CA TRP A 758 -0.17 -10.81 -16.50
C TRP A 758 1.29 -11.19 -16.81
N THR A 759 1.91 -10.51 -17.75
CA THR A 759 3.28 -10.84 -18.21
C THR A 759 4.38 -10.37 -17.25
N GLY A 760 4.07 -9.42 -16.37
CA GLY A 760 5.07 -8.70 -15.56
C GLY A 760 5.30 -7.25 -16.02
N PHE A 761 4.68 -6.84 -17.13
CA PHE A 761 4.82 -5.51 -17.73
C PHE A 761 3.52 -4.71 -17.63
N GLY A 762 3.65 -3.42 -17.31
CA GLY A 762 2.52 -2.48 -17.26
C GLY A 762 1.49 -2.78 -16.18
N GLY A 763 0.37 -2.07 -16.28
CA GLY A 763 -0.72 -2.14 -15.31
C GLY A 763 -1.46 -3.47 -15.35
N ILE A 764 -2.05 -3.84 -14.22
CA ILE A 764 -2.84 -5.08 -14.14
C ILE A 764 -4.27 -4.80 -14.58
N LYS A 765 -4.78 -5.66 -15.46
CA LYS A 765 -6.15 -5.60 -15.98
C LYS A 765 -7.01 -6.68 -15.33
N ARG A 766 -8.33 -6.53 -15.39
CA ARG A 766 -9.28 -7.44 -14.74
C ARG A 766 -9.07 -8.89 -15.17
N GLU A 767 -8.81 -9.14 -16.44
CA GLU A 767 -8.56 -10.46 -17.01
C GLU A 767 -7.33 -11.17 -16.41
N HIS A 768 -6.39 -10.44 -15.82
CA HIS A 768 -5.15 -10.99 -15.28
C HIS A 768 -5.28 -11.60 -13.88
N TRP A 769 -6.39 -11.38 -13.17
CA TRP A 769 -6.57 -11.94 -11.83
C TRP A 769 -7.81 -12.83 -11.70
N PHE A 770 -7.75 -13.70 -10.70
CA PHE A 770 -8.81 -14.60 -10.29
C PHE A 770 -9.39 -14.16 -8.94
N ALA A 771 -10.67 -13.82 -8.93
CA ALA A 771 -11.38 -13.26 -7.79
C ALA A 771 -12.65 -14.04 -7.43
N ALA A 772 -13.34 -13.60 -6.39
CA ALA A 772 -14.54 -14.24 -5.84
C ALA A 772 -15.65 -14.44 -6.89
N GLU A 773 -15.82 -13.49 -7.80
CA GLU A 773 -16.82 -13.53 -8.87
C GLU A 773 -16.53 -14.56 -9.98
N ASP A 774 -15.27 -15.02 -10.08
CA ASP A 774 -14.86 -16.02 -11.06
C ASP A 774 -15.24 -17.45 -10.64
N LEU A 775 -15.82 -17.61 -9.44
CA LEU A 775 -16.38 -18.84 -8.91
C LEU A 775 -17.89 -18.93 -9.21
N PRO A 776 -18.31 -19.68 -10.25
CA PRO A 776 -19.72 -19.80 -10.62
C PRO A 776 -20.55 -20.33 -9.46
N THR A 777 -21.83 -19.98 -9.45
CA THR A 777 -22.77 -20.44 -8.42
C THR A 777 -22.98 -21.96 -8.43
N ASN A 778 -22.80 -22.63 -9.58
CA ASN A 778 -22.92 -24.08 -9.72
C ASN A 778 -21.61 -24.87 -9.46
N LEU A 779 -20.50 -24.19 -9.21
CA LEU A 779 -19.23 -24.83 -8.87
C LEU A 779 -19.29 -25.45 -7.48
N SER A 780 -18.92 -26.73 -7.38
CA SER A 780 -18.73 -27.39 -6.09
C SER A 780 -17.25 -27.40 -5.72
N LEU A 781 -16.94 -26.84 -4.55
CA LEU A 781 -15.63 -26.98 -3.89
C LEU A 781 -15.73 -27.87 -2.65
N GLU A 782 -16.80 -28.66 -2.56
CA GLU A 782 -17.14 -29.52 -1.44
C GLU A 782 -15.97 -30.46 -1.07
N GLY A 783 -15.45 -30.32 0.15
CA GLY A 783 -14.38 -31.16 0.67
C GLY A 783 -12.95 -30.66 0.40
N MET A 784 -12.78 -29.60 -0.40
CA MET A 784 -11.47 -29.04 -0.72
C MET A 784 -10.88 -28.23 0.44
N VAL A 785 -9.55 -28.25 0.58
CA VAL A 785 -8.79 -27.28 1.39
C VAL A 785 -7.93 -26.41 0.47
N ALA A 786 -7.91 -25.10 0.69
CA ALA A 786 -7.06 -24.18 -0.06
C ALA A 786 -5.97 -23.58 0.83
N LEU A 787 -4.73 -23.57 0.34
CA LEU A 787 -3.57 -22.93 0.93
C LEU A 787 -3.15 -21.80 -0.03
N ILE A 788 -3.39 -20.55 0.36
CA ILE A 788 -3.20 -19.36 -0.47
C ILE A 788 -2.01 -18.54 0.04
N PHE A 789 -0.88 -18.68 -0.64
CA PHE A 789 0.30 -17.86 -0.45
C PHE A 789 0.23 -16.63 -1.39
N ALA A 790 -0.39 -15.57 -0.89
CA ALA A 790 -0.57 -14.29 -1.59
C ALA A 790 -0.90 -13.18 -0.56
N CYS A 791 -0.44 -11.94 -0.80
CA CYS A 791 -0.83 -10.80 0.05
C CYS A 791 -2.36 -10.64 0.12
N TYR A 792 -2.88 -10.39 1.31
CA TYR A 792 -4.30 -10.23 1.61
C TYR A 792 -5.20 -11.41 1.23
N GLY A 793 -4.63 -12.59 0.92
CA GLY A 793 -5.39 -13.76 0.47
C GLY A 793 -6.42 -14.27 1.48
N ALA A 794 -6.28 -13.94 2.77
CA ALA A 794 -7.27 -14.18 3.82
C ALA A 794 -7.97 -12.89 4.30
N GLY A 795 -7.29 -11.75 4.35
CA GLY A 795 -7.91 -10.51 4.83
C GLY A 795 -7.00 -9.29 4.81
N CYS A 796 -7.57 -8.13 5.11
CA CYS A 796 -6.87 -6.84 5.12
C CYS A 796 -7.23 -6.06 6.40
N PRO A 797 -6.23 -5.60 7.18
CA PRO A 797 -6.47 -4.68 8.29
C PRO A 797 -6.75 -3.26 7.79
N GLN A 798 -7.47 -2.47 8.60
CA GLN A 798 -7.71 -1.05 8.31
C GLN A 798 -6.40 -0.25 8.26
N GLN A 799 -5.50 -0.54 9.20
CA GLN A 799 -4.22 0.15 9.37
C GLN A 799 -3.08 -0.78 8.98
N ASP A 800 -2.05 -0.21 8.36
CA ASP A 800 -0.80 -0.89 8.02
C ASP A 800 -0.13 -1.45 9.29
N GLU A 801 0.26 -2.73 9.27
CA GLU A 801 0.91 -3.37 10.42
C GLU A 801 2.45 -3.40 10.31
N PHE A 802 3.01 -3.08 9.14
CA PHE A 802 4.45 -3.06 8.89
C PHE A 802 5.03 -1.65 8.91
N ILE A 803 4.30 -0.68 8.38
CA ILE A 803 4.76 0.71 8.27
C ILE A 803 4.12 1.54 9.37
N PHE A 804 4.96 2.25 10.10
CA PHE A 804 4.51 3.20 11.09
C PHE A 804 5.48 4.37 11.17
N ASP A 805 4.91 5.53 11.42
CA ASP A 805 5.62 6.78 11.61
C ASP A 805 5.41 7.22 13.08
N PRO A 806 6.48 7.49 13.87
CA PRO A 806 6.34 7.92 15.25
C PRO A 806 5.51 9.20 15.44
N GLU A 807 5.47 10.08 14.44
CA GLU A 807 4.74 11.35 14.46
C GLU A 807 3.35 11.22 13.82
N LYS A 808 3.24 10.47 12.72
CA LYS A 808 2.01 10.37 11.90
C LYS A 808 1.16 9.13 12.16
N GLY A 809 1.67 8.15 12.93
CA GLY A 809 0.99 6.89 13.22
C GLY A 809 1.06 5.88 12.06
N ARG A 810 0.08 4.97 12.02
CA ARG A 810 -0.02 3.92 10.98
C ARG A 810 -0.85 4.40 9.79
N PRO A 811 -0.38 4.22 8.54
CA PRO A 811 -1.16 4.50 7.33
C PRO A 811 -2.48 3.73 7.30
N ILE A 812 -3.51 4.32 6.70
CA ILE A 812 -4.79 3.65 6.45
C ILE A 812 -4.74 2.99 5.07
N ILE A 813 -4.94 1.67 5.03
CA ILE A 813 -4.84 0.84 3.83
C ILE A 813 -6.18 0.21 3.42
N ALA A 814 -7.21 0.32 4.26
CA ALA A 814 -8.57 -0.11 3.98
C ALA A 814 -9.59 0.74 4.75
N PRO A 815 -10.86 0.84 4.31
CA PRO A 815 -11.88 1.61 5.02
C PRO A 815 -12.22 1.01 6.40
N PHE A 816 -12.11 -0.31 6.55
CA PHE A 816 -12.26 -1.06 7.80
C PHE A 816 -11.49 -2.38 7.67
N THR A 817 -11.26 -3.10 8.77
CA THR A 817 -10.64 -4.44 8.74
C THR A 817 -11.64 -5.46 8.19
N PHE A 818 -11.25 -6.29 7.22
CA PHE A 818 -12.13 -7.29 6.61
C PHE A 818 -11.43 -8.61 6.23
N VAL A 819 -12.23 -9.66 6.02
CA VAL A 819 -11.82 -10.94 5.43
C VAL A 819 -12.03 -10.87 3.92
N ALA A 820 -11.07 -11.31 3.11
CA ALA A 820 -11.13 -11.21 1.66
C ALA A 820 -12.34 -11.96 1.05
N GLN A 821 -12.88 -11.49 -0.09
CA GLN A 821 -14.09 -12.08 -0.68
C GLN A 821 -13.85 -13.44 -1.33
N LEU A 822 -12.66 -13.69 -1.89
CA LEU A 822 -12.32 -14.96 -2.52
C LEU A 822 -12.46 -16.16 -1.54
N PRO A 823 -11.83 -16.17 -0.36
CA PRO A 823 -12.00 -17.28 0.58
C PRO A 823 -13.45 -17.40 1.09
N GLN A 824 -14.18 -16.29 1.27
CA GLN A 824 -15.61 -16.34 1.61
C GLN A 824 -16.40 -17.13 0.56
N GLN A 825 -16.23 -16.82 -0.72
CA GLN A 825 -16.93 -17.55 -1.78
C GLN A 825 -16.48 -19.00 -1.90
N MET A 826 -15.20 -19.30 -1.66
CA MET A 826 -14.71 -20.69 -1.64
C MET A 826 -15.40 -21.54 -0.57
N LEU A 827 -15.52 -21.01 0.66
CA LEU A 827 -16.25 -21.66 1.75
C LEU A 827 -17.73 -21.87 1.40
N LEU A 828 -18.38 -20.89 0.75
CA LEU A 828 -19.78 -21.02 0.33
C LEU A 828 -20.01 -22.04 -0.78
N ARG A 829 -18.97 -22.38 -1.57
CA ARG A 829 -19.02 -23.48 -2.54
C ARG A 829 -18.67 -24.84 -1.93
N GLY A 830 -18.33 -24.90 -0.64
CA GLY A 830 -18.13 -26.13 0.12
C GLY A 830 -16.68 -26.45 0.49
N ALA A 831 -15.73 -25.54 0.26
CA ALA A 831 -14.38 -25.73 0.79
C ALA A 831 -14.43 -25.89 2.33
N LEU A 832 -13.69 -26.84 2.87
CA LEU A 832 -13.63 -27.12 4.31
C LEU A 832 -12.89 -26.02 5.07
N GLY A 833 -11.89 -25.43 4.43
CA GLY A 833 -11.14 -24.31 4.95
C GLY A 833 -10.21 -23.70 3.92
N VAL A 834 -9.88 -22.43 4.16
CA VAL A 834 -8.90 -21.68 3.40
C VAL A 834 -7.87 -21.14 4.38
N VAL A 835 -6.60 -21.46 4.17
CA VAL A 835 -5.48 -20.88 4.90
C VAL A 835 -4.83 -19.84 4.02
N GLY A 836 -4.65 -18.62 4.51
CA GLY A 836 -3.99 -17.56 3.74
C GLY A 836 -3.50 -16.43 4.63
N HIS A 837 -2.92 -15.39 4.02
CA HIS A 837 -2.35 -14.27 4.74
C HIS A 837 -3.38 -13.17 4.98
N VAL A 838 -3.42 -12.67 6.20
CA VAL A 838 -3.91 -11.32 6.49
C VAL A 838 -2.76 -10.36 6.27
N GLU A 839 -2.99 -9.26 5.54
CA GLU A 839 -1.90 -8.33 5.18
C GLU A 839 -0.88 -8.96 4.20
N ARG A 840 0.35 -8.46 4.15
CA ARG A 840 1.41 -8.83 3.21
C ARG A 840 2.03 -10.18 3.56
N ALA A 841 2.25 -10.99 2.52
CA ALA A 841 2.97 -12.25 2.53
C ALA A 841 4.40 -12.03 2.01
N TRP A 842 5.40 -12.59 2.69
CA TRP A 842 6.82 -12.30 2.43
C TRP A 842 7.59 -13.56 2.04
N THR A 843 8.61 -13.42 1.20
CA THR A 843 9.44 -14.56 0.76
C THR A 843 10.28 -15.18 1.89
N TYR A 844 10.35 -14.55 3.06
CA TYR A 844 11.07 -15.01 4.25
C TYR A 844 10.35 -16.13 5.03
N GLY A 845 9.11 -16.48 4.64
CA GLY A 845 8.43 -17.67 5.13
C GLY A 845 9.15 -18.97 4.74
N PHE A 846 9.87 -18.99 3.61
CA PHE A 846 10.52 -20.18 3.04
C PHE A 846 11.97 -19.95 2.57
N SER A 847 12.55 -18.76 2.79
CA SER A 847 13.91 -18.45 2.31
C SER A 847 14.65 -17.59 3.34
N MET A 848 15.74 -18.11 3.89
CA MET A 848 16.68 -17.37 4.75
C MET A 848 18.10 -17.62 4.24
N ASP A 849 18.94 -16.58 4.19
CA ASP A 849 20.26 -16.64 3.55
C ASP A 849 21.14 -17.76 4.12
N GLY A 850 21.80 -18.49 3.22
CA GLY A 850 22.68 -19.62 3.55
C GLY A 850 21.97 -20.98 3.69
N ALA A 851 20.63 -21.01 3.81
CA ALA A 851 19.85 -22.25 3.82
C ALA A 851 19.17 -22.47 2.45
N ARG A 852 19.19 -23.71 1.93
CA ARG A 852 18.33 -24.09 0.78
C ARG A 852 16.86 -23.85 1.15
N GLY A 853 16.03 -23.42 0.20
CA GLY A 853 14.60 -23.10 0.39
C GLY A 853 13.91 -24.06 1.36
N GLN A 854 13.32 -23.48 2.41
CA GLN A 854 12.73 -24.19 3.54
C GLN A 854 11.22 -24.37 3.31
N THR A 855 10.84 -25.51 2.75
CA THR A 855 9.43 -25.86 2.49
C THR A 855 8.82 -26.73 3.59
N GLN A 856 9.59 -27.10 4.62
CA GLN A 856 9.21 -28.07 5.66
C GLN A 856 7.89 -27.74 6.36
N SER A 857 7.64 -26.46 6.62
CA SER A 857 6.39 -25.99 7.25
C SER A 857 5.16 -26.34 6.40
N PHE A 858 5.24 -26.11 5.09
CA PHE A 858 4.18 -26.46 4.16
C PHE A 858 4.10 -27.97 3.91
N GLU A 859 5.25 -28.66 3.84
CA GLU A 859 5.29 -30.13 3.76
C GLU A 859 4.57 -30.77 4.96
N ASP A 860 4.77 -30.26 6.17
CA ASP A 860 4.14 -30.77 7.39
C ASP A 860 2.63 -30.52 7.38
N VAL A 861 2.19 -29.29 7.08
CA VAL A 861 0.75 -28.95 6.99
C VAL A 861 0.07 -29.83 5.95
N ILE A 862 0.61 -29.90 4.72
CA ILE A 862 0.06 -30.77 3.67
C ILE A 862 0.07 -32.23 4.12
N GLY A 863 1.17 -32.69 4.74
CA GLY A 863 1.32 -34.03 5.28
C GLY A 863 0.25 -34.42 6.31
N ARG A 864 -0.06 -33.50 7.24
CA ARG A 864 -1.12 -33.67 8.24
C ARG A 864 -2.51 -33.70 7.60
N LEU A 865 -2.77 -32.81 6.65
CA LEU A 865 -4.04 -32.77 5.92
C LEU A 865 -4.29 -34.09 5.17
N VAL A 866 -3.32 -34.56 4.37
CA VAL A 866 -3.46 -35.82 3.61
C VAL A 866 -3.42 -37.08 4.47
N THR A 867 -3.15 -36.96 5.78
CA THR A 867 -3.25 -38.05 6.77
C THR A 867 -4.49 -37.94 7.66
N GLY A 868 -5.33 -36.93 7.44
CA GLY A 868 -6.70 -36.88 7.97
C GLY A 868 -6.79 -36.15 9.29
N LYS A 869 -5.73 -35.40 9.63
CA LYS A 869 -5.71 -34.47 10.75
C LYS A 869 -6.69 -33.34 10.49
N ARG A 870 -7.25 -32.81 11.57
CA ARG A 870 -8.15 -31.66 11.52
C ARG A 870 -7.42 -30.40 11.10
N LEU A 871 -8.14 -29.45 10.51
CA LEU A 871 -7.54 -28.24 9.95
C LEU A 871 -6.76 -27.47 11.03
N GLY A 872 -7.35 -27.25 12.22
CA GLY A 872 -6.71 -26.51 13.30
C GLY A 872 -5.44 -27.17 13.84
N SER A 873 -5.43 -28.51 13.97
CA SER A 873 -4.23 -29.26 14.41
C SER A 873 -3.18 -29.39 13.29
N ALA A 874 -3.61 -29.36 12.03
CA ALA A 874 -2.74 -29.38 10.87
C ALA A 874 -1.98 -28.06 10.69
N THR A 875 -2.58 -26.92 11.04
CA THR A 875 -1.96 -25.59 10.92
C THR A 875 -1.14 -25.16 12.14
N ASP A 876 -1.16 -25.92 13.24
CA ASP A 876 -0.44 -25.63 14.50
C ASP A 876 1.08 -25.45 14.32
N GLN A 877 1.65 -26.01 13.25
CA GLN A 877 3.07 -25.83 12.93
C GLN A 877 3.43 -24.37 12.60
N PHE A 878 2.53 -23.61 11.97
CA PHE A 878 2.77 -22.18 11.72
C PHE A 878 2.90 -21.41 13.04
N ASN A 879 2.14 -21.80 14.06
CA ASN A 879 2.12 -21.17 15.38
C ASN A 879 3.43 -21.45 16.16
N ILE A 880 4.01 -22.65 15.99
CA ILE A 880 5.34 -22.98 16.54
C ILE A 880 6.43 -22.11 15.91
N ILE A 881 6.39 -21.96 14.59
CA ILE A 881 7.36 -21.14 13.85
C ILE A 881 7.24 -19.67 14.24
N GLN A 882 6.01 -19.17 14.37
CA GLN A 882 5.76 -17.82 14.88
C GLN A 882 6.37 -17.65 16.27
N ALA A 883 6.14 -18.58 17.21
CA ALA A 883 6.67 -18.47 18.56
C ALA A 883 8.20 -18.48 18.63
N ALA A 884 8.85 -19.37 17.88
CA ALA A 884 10.30 -19.42 17.79
C ALA A 884 10.87 -18.11 17.21
N ARG A 885 10.30 -17.61 16.10
CA ARG A 885 10.76 -16.38 15.43
C ARG A 885 10.52 -15.13 16.29
N SER A 886 9.40 -15.07 17.01
CA SER A 886 9.13 -14.00 17.98
C SER A 886 10.15 -13.97 19.11
N LEU A 887 10.57 -15.13 19.64
CA LEU A 887 11.56 -15.20 20.70
C LEU A 887 12.93 -14.70 20.22
N THR A 888 13.41 -15.20 19.07
CA THR A 888 14.69 -14.76 18.50
C THR A 888 14.70 -13.27 18.19
N LEU A 889 13.60 -12.73 17.64
CA LEU A 889 13.49 -11.29 17.40
C LEU A 889 13.52 -10.50 18.72
N ALA A 890 12.81 -10.94 19.75
CA ALA A 890 12.77 -10.26 21.04
C ALA A 890 14.14 -10.25 21.74
N GLU A 891 14.87 -11.37 21.71
CA GLU A 891 16.24 -11.47 22.22
C GLU A 891 17.18 -10.50 21.47
N GLU A 892 17.04 -10.41 20.15
CA GLU A 892 17.87 -9.52 19.34
C GLU A 892 17.56 -8.04 19.64
N LEU A 893 16.29 -7.67 19.73
CA LEU A 893 15.87 -6.32 20.13
C LEU A 893 16.33 -5.96 21.55
N GLU A 894 16.32 -6.91 22.48
CA GLU A 894 16.84 -6.73 23.83
C GLU A 894 18.37 -6.50 23.82
N ASN A 895 19.11 -7.31 23.06
CA ASN A 895 20.56 -7.12 22.90
C ASN A 895 20.88 -5.73 22.32
N ILE A 896 20.12 -5.27 21.32
CA ILE A 896 20.27 -3.93 20.73
C ILE A 896 20.02 -2.86 21.79
N LYS A 897 18.96 -3.00 22.60
CA LYS A 897 18.64 -2.12 23.72
C LYS A 897 19.77 -2.03 24.75
N PHE A 898 20.54 -3.11 24.94
CA PHE A 898 21.70 -3.17 25.84
C PHE A 898 23.05 -2.94 25.15
N GLY A 899 23.07 -2.41 23.92
CA GLY A 899 24.26 -1.88 23.26
C GLY A 899 24.85 -2.72 22.13
N LYS A 900 24.20 -3.83 21.72
CA LYS A 900 24.54 -4.52 20.47
C LYS A 900 24.24 -3.56 19.30
N GLN A 901 25.16 -3.45 18.35
CA GLN A 901 24.91 -2.70 17.12
C GLN A 901 23.96 -3.52 16.24
N PRO A 902 22.83 -2.96 15.77
CA PRO A 902 21.89 -3.69 14.93
C PRO A 902 22.56 -4.03 13.59
N GLU A 903 22.47 -5.31 13.19
CA GLU A 903 22.81 -5.74 11.84
C GLU A 903 21.54 -5.66 10.99
N PRO A 904 21.45 -4.73 10.00
CA PRO A 904 20.21 -4.46 9.30
C PRO A 904 19.54 -5.67 8.65
N ARG A 905 20.34 -6.55 8.03
CA ARG A 905 19.82 -7.69 7.26
C ARG A 905 19.27 -8.79 8.17
N GLU A 906 19.98 -9.10 9.25
CA GLU A 906 19.56 -10.04 10.29
C GLU A 906 18.25 -9.59 10.94
N LEU A 907 18.20 -8.34 11.41
CA LEU A 907 17.03 -7.84 12.15
C LEU A 907 15.80 -7.71 11.26
N SER A 908 15.96 -7.18 10.04
CA SER A 908 14.86 -7.08 9.08
C SER A 908 14.33 -8.45 8.70
N THR A 909 15.22 -9.42 8.43
CA THR A 909 14.84 -10.81 8.15
C THR A 909 14.03 -11.41 9.29
N LEU A 910 14.49 -11.31 10.54
CA LEU A 910 13.78 -11.85 11.71
C LEU A 910 12.41 -11.22 11.91
N TRP A 911 12.32 -9.90 11.76
CA TRP A 911 11.06 -9.17 11.90
C TRP A 911 10.02 -9.58 10.86
N MET A 912 10.43 -9.67 9.60
CA MET A 912 9.54 -10.08 8.51
C MET A 912 9.16 -11.55 8.60
N ALA A 913 10.13 -12.41 8.91
CA ALA A 913 9.95 -13.83 9.13
C ALA A 913 8.92 -14.11 10.24
N ARG A 914 8.94 -13.33 11.33
CA ARG A 914 7.98 -13.40 12.43
C ARG A 914 6.59 -12.94 12.00
N ASN A 915 6.50 -11.80 11.33
CA ASN A 915 5.21 -11.22 10.90
C ASN A 915 4.53 -12.10 9.85
N ASP A 916 5.28 -12.66 8.90
CA ASP A 916 4.78 -13.62 7.91
C ASP A 916 4.15 -14.85 8.59
N ALA A 917 4.86 -15.43 9.56
CA ALA A 917 4.37 -16.59 10.32
C ALA A 917 3.10 -16.28 11.13
N ARG A 918 3.02 -15.09 11.76
CA ARG A 918 1.84 -14.62 12.52
C ARG A 918 0.61 -14.43 11.62
N ASN A 919 0.81 -14.00 10.38
CA ASN A 919 -0.27 -13.52 9.52
C ASN A 919 -1.01 -14.64 8.78
N TYR A 920 -0.58 -15.91 8.91
CA TYR A 920 -1.38 -17.05 8.43
C TYR A 920 -2.64 -17.21 9.27
N MET A 921 -3.77 -17.33 8.58
CA MET A 921 -5.05 -17.50 9.24
C MET A 921 -5.87 -18.61 8.60
N LEU A 922 -6.42 -19.50 9.42
CA LEU A 922 -7.40 -20.49 9.01
C LEU A 922 -8.80 -19.86 8.98
N LEU A 923 -9.39 -19.82 7.79
CA LEU A 923 -10.79 -19.48 7.55
C LEU A 923 -11.58 -20.78 7.36
N GLY A 924 -12.61 -21.00 8.17
CA GLY A 924 -13.35 -22.26 8.22
C GLY A 924 -13.41 -22.86 9.62
N ASP A 925 -14.03 -24.02 9.74
CA ASP A 925 -14.16 -24.75 11.01
C ASP A 925 -12.86 -25.53 11.29
N PRO A 926 -12.14 -25.23 12.38
CA PRO A 926 -10.87 -25.87 12.68
C PRO A 926 -11.00 -27.38 12.99
N ALA A 927 -12.21 -27.87 13.30
CA ALA A 927 -12.46 -29.28 13.52
C ALA A 927 -12.82 -30.08 12.24
N ALA A 928 -12.94 -29.41 11.09
CA ALA A 928 -13.12 -30.09 9.81
C ALA A 928 -11.84 -30.87 9.41
N ARG A 929 -11.97 -31.85 8.52
CA ARG A 929 -10.84 -32.64 7.99
C ARG A 929 -11.12 -33.18 6.60
N LEU A 930 -10.07 -33.43 5.83
CA LEU A 930 -10.17 -34.11 4.53
C LEU A 930 -10.75 -35.52 4.70
N ALA A 931 -11.59 -35.93 3.76
CA ALA A 931 -12.02 -37.32 3.66
C ALA A 931 -10.91 -38.13 2.97
N ILE A 932 -10.43 -39.18 3.64
CA ILE A 932 -9.33 -40.04 3.19
C ILE A 932 -9.84 -41.41 2.83
#